data_AF-A0A178IKA1-F1
#
_entry.id   AF-A0A178IKA1-F1
#
_cell.length_a   1.000
_cell.length_b   1.000
_cell.length_c   1.000
_cell.angle_alpha   90.00
_cell.angle_beta   90.00
_cell.angle_gamma   90.00
#
_symmetry.space_group_name_H-M   'P 1'
#
loop_
_entity.id
_entity.type
_entity.pdbx_description
1 polymer ?
#
loop_
_entity_poly.entity_id
_entity_poly.type
_entity_poly.pdbx_seq_one_letter_code
_entity_poly.pdbx_strand_id
1 'polypeptide(L)'
;MPCFFSVLLASAAPLPVVGAAAGRPVVYPAHNQAGIVQQPSFTWEPEPGAAAYEIEIAADYDYKKIAVPVTRVETPRFVPLQPLYPATRFWRTRAIAADGNAGKWSDTRVYKLHAPANKINIPANATLAEIRAAIAAAPASSLITFAPKAAYRLKLPQGDTHFLTLEKRDDLIIDGNDSLFIIESPSAGAVSLRDCRRVTLRRFRFDYDPLPHSIGTVVSVNITNDTAGAAAPPIENRKSKIENFPTVTLRRLPGYPDFDAPHMLANWGWGVILDPVIPGRMKAGSPLVVNFPGAKVTRNPAGADLFDVGISSANHAKFFAKGDRVIIFARAHSNAFCTADAGCGDITLDRIVTHAAPGLQFVGIGSTDFKLLSCASVPRDATRFFAGNADGVHVRANLLGPWIEGCAFNGIGDDGVALYNKGMAIGARPAPDTLAVAGTFMHLQPGDTFVIFNPFDGQLLGAPRTVTTVRPAGEKAVGGASGHWQQSAARADEASAGRAPATAGSWDVTFTPALETGDAGFPMGDATWWKNAQLFNRTRVNAGFVVKNNTFTSIRRYGVIARATDGVITGNTITGSSNSGITLLNEPNFWANGLHSERVLIARNKISATAFDASSSASGGVAVNLRSLYDHSADFRPKDGPIPKPARLHRAIRIEDNTIADWNHRAIFLRSAADCVIKGNIIAASPGAKFLDPDSDNIAILVDNTRDCVIAGNDTAGDPRLASAGRRLVILDSDNTAADGQVTSGK
;
A
#
# COMPACT_ATOMS: atom_id res chain seq x y z
N MET A 1 -14.81 21.41 49.89
CA MET A 1 -13.67 21.13 49.00
C MET A 1 -14.16 21.25 47.57
N PRO A 2 -13.63 22.18 46.75
CA PRO A 2 -14.03 22.25 45.35
C PRO A 2 -13.31 21.15 44.56
N CYS A 3 -14.09 20.32 43.86
CA CYS A 3 -13.58 19.36 42.90
C CYS A 3 -12.88 20.11 41.75
N PHE A 4 -11.55 19.98 41.68
CA PHE A 4 -10.80 20.39 40.51
C PHE A 4 -11.21 19.49 39.33
N PHE A 5 -11.94 20.04 38.37
CA PHE A 5 -11.96 19.51 37.01
C PHE A 5 -10.55 19.71 36.45
N SER A 6 -9.71 18.67 36.51
CA SER A 6 -8.53 18.60 35.68
C SER A 6 -8.99 18.54 34.23
N VAL A 7 -8.97 19.69 33.54
CA VAL A 7 -8.89 19.72 32.09
C VAL A 7 -7.60 18.96 31.76
N LEU A 8 -7.71 17.67 31.41
CA LEU A 8 -6.61 17.00 30.74
C LEU A 8 -6.43 17.76 29.42
N LEU A 9 -5.47 18.69 29.41
CA LEU A 9 -4.80 19.09 28.19
C LEU A 9 -4.27 17.80 27.60
N ALA A 10 -4.94 17.28 26.57
CA ALA A 10 -4.41 16.19 25.78
C ALA A 10 -2.99 16.59 25.40
N SER A 11 -1.98 15.86 25.90
CA SER A 11 -0.62 16.07 25.43
C SER A 11 -0.68 15.86 23.92
N ALA A 12 -0.24 16.85 23.14
CA ALA A 12 -0.22 16.71 21.70
C ALA A 12 0.62 15.47 21.38
N ALA A 13 0.00 14.45 20.78
CA ALA A 13 0.72 13.26 20.36
C ALA A 13 1.89 13.68 19.46
N PRO A 14 3.08 13.08 19.62
CA PRO A 14 4.27 13.49 18.88
C PRO A 14 4.03 13.38 17.37
N LEU A 15 4.48 14.40 16.63
CA LEU A 15 4.42 14.39 15.18
C LEU A 15 5.17 13.19 14.58
N PRO A 16 4.84 12.85 13.32
CA PRO A 16 5.72 12.06 12.47
C PRO A 16 7.19 12.49 12.58
N VAL A 17 8.08 11.54 12.77
CA VAL A 17 9.54 11.73 12.75
C VAL A 17 10.12 11.15 11.46
N VAL A 18 11.15 11.79 10.93
CA VAL A 18 11.94 11.26 9.81
C VAL A 18 13.36 11.00 10.29
N GLY A 19 13.78 9.74 10.28
CA GLY A 19 15.12 9.32 10.64
C GLY A 19 16.13 9.38 9.49
N ALA A 20 17.40 9.12 9.79
CA ALA A 20 18.44 8.96 8.79
C ALA A 20 18.17 7.71 7.91
N ALA A 21 18.71 7.72 6.69
CA ALA A 21 18.71 6.55 5.81
C ALA A 21 20.14 6.22 5.33
N ALA A 22 20.36 5.00 4.83
CA ALA A 22 21.67 4.60 4.30
C ALA A 22 22.14 5.58 3.22
N GLY A 23 23.29 6.24 3.44
CA GLY A 23 23.83 7.26 2.54
C GLY A 23 23.10 8.60 2.54
N ARG A 24 22.19 8.85 3.50
CA ARG A 24 21.40 10.07 3.63
C ARG A 24 21.21 10.49 5.10
N PRO A 25 21.79 11.61 5.56
CA PRO A 25 21.55 12.13 6.90
C PRO A 25 20.10 12.60 7.10
N VAL A 26 19.67 12.76 8.35
CA VAL A 26 18.33 13.30 8.69
C VAL A 26 18.11 14.64 8.00
N VAL A 27 19.09 15.56 8.06
CA VAL A 27 19.00 16.84 7.36
C VAL A 27 19.54 16.74 5.95
N TYR A 28 18.66 16.77 4.95
CA TYR A 28 18.99 16.59 3.52
C TYR A 28 18.22 17.58 2.65
N PRO A 29 18.75 18.05 1.50
CA PRO A 29 20.15 17.94 1.09
C PRO A 29 21.10 18.53 2.15
N ALA A 30 22.30 17.96 2.27
CA ALA A 30 23.31 18.52 3.17
C ALA A 30 23.65 19.96 2.74
N HIS A 31 24.08 20.81 3.69
CA HIS A 31 24.46 22.18 3.36
C HIS A 31 25.61 22.17 2.32
N ASN A 32 25.46 22.93 1.24
CA ASN A 32 26.33 22.95 0.05
C ASN A 32 26.37 21.66 -0.79
N GLN A 33 25.46 20.70 -0.57
CA GLN A 33 25.37 19.51 -1.42
C GLN A 33 25.09 19.91 -2.87
N ALA A 34 25.79 19.27 -3.81
CA ALA A 34 25.56 19.39 -5.24
C ALA A 34 24.80 18.18 -5.79
N GLY A 35 24.04 18.36 -6.87
CA GLY A 35 23.38 17.25 -7.57
C GLY A 35 22.53 17.70 -8.75
N ILE A 36 21.85 16.75 -9.38
CA ILE A 36 20.96 17.01 -10.53
C ILE A 36 19.48 16.70 -10.23
N VAL A 37 19.16 16.23 -9.01
CA VAL A 37 17.80 15.84 -8.61
C VAL A 37 16.94 17.09 -8.50
N GLN A 38 16.01 17.26 -9.45
CA GLN A 38 15.18 18.46 -9.52
C GLN A 38 14.02 18.45 -8.52
N GLN A 39 13.68 17.29 -7.95
CA GLN A 39 12.66 17.12 -6.90
C GLN A 39 13.30 16.45 -5.67
N PRO A 40 14.27 17.10 -5.00
CA PRO A 40 14.95 16.49 -3.85
C PRO A 40 13.98 16.41 -2.67
N SER A 41 14.18 15.41 -1.80
CA SER A 41 13.42 15.33 -0.55
C SER A 41 14.10 16.20 0.49
N PHE A 42 13.62 17.40 0.76
CA PHE A 42 14.08 18.18 1.91
C PHE A 42 13.66 17.47 3.20
N THR A 43 14.58 17.24 4.14
CA THR A 43 14.31 16.68 5.47
C THR A 43 15.11 17.45 6.51
N TRP A 44 14.61 17.52 7.74
CA TRP A 44 15.24 18.23 8.87
C TRP A 44 14.99 17.51 10.19
N GLU A 45 15.69 17.92 11.24
CA GLU A 45 15.48 17.36 12.59
C GLU A 45 14.11 17.77 13.13
N PRO A 46 13.33 16.85 13.72
CA PRO A 46 12.07 17.20 14.37
C PRO A 46 12.30 18.08 15.60
N GLU A 47 11.47 19.11 15.78
CA GLU A 47 11.48 19.98 16.95
C GLU A 47 10.45 19.51 17.99
N PRO A 48 10.84 19.28 19.26
CA PRO A 48 9.90 18.90 20.31
C PRO A 48 8.75 19.91 20.46
N GLY A 49 7.50 19.42 20.50
CA GLY A 49 6.31 20.26 20.65
C GLY A 49 5.79 20.91 19.36
N ALA A 50 6.47 20.72 18.22
CA ALA A 50 5.92 21.12 16.93
C ALA A 50 4.62 20.35 16.63
N ALA A 51 3.64 21.04 16.04
CA ALA A 51 2.39 20.49 15.50
C ALA A 51 2.33 20.54 13.97
N ALA A 52 3.21 21.32 13.34
CA ALA A 52 3.51 21.30 11.91
C ALA A 52 4.87 22.00 11.69
N TYR A 53 5.27 22.13 10.44
CA TYR A 53 6.43 22.93 10.03
C TYR A 53 6.05 23.80 8.84
N GLU A 54 6.83 24.85 8.63
CA GLU A 54 6.89 25.55 7.36
C GLU A 54 8.29 25.41 6.75
N ILE A 55 8.33 25.23 5.44
CA ILE A 55 9.56 25.26 4.64
C ILE A 55 9.46 26.37 3.59
N GLU A 56 10.56 27.07 3.37
CA GLU A 56 10.70 28.08 2.32
C GLU A 56 11.94 27.76 1.48
N ILE A 57 11.82 27.84 0.16
CA ILE A 57 12.94 27.62 -0.78
C ILE A 57 13.07 28.84 -1.69
N ALA A 58 14.22 29.50 -1.64
CA ALA A 58 14.52 30.72 -2.38
C ALA A 58 15.60 30.51 -3.47
N ALA A 59 15.63 31.45 -4.40
CA ALA A 59 16.63 31.58 -5.45
C ALA A 59 17.80 32.52 -5.06
N ASP A 60 17.68 33.24 -3.94
CA ASP A 60 18.69 34.12 -3.35
C ASP A 60 18.79 33.94 -1.83
N TYR A 61 19.92 34.33 -1.25
CA TYR A 61 20.23 34.12 0.17
C TYR A 61 19.33 34.94 1.11
N ASP A 62 18.88 36.12 0.65
CA ASP A 62 18.05 37.04 1.44
C ASP A 62 16.54 36.73 1.35
N TYR A 63 16.15 35.65 0.64
CA TYR A 63 14.75 35.25 0.42
C TYR A 63 13.88 36.35 -0.24
N LYS A 64 14.46 37.17 -1.13
CA LYS A 64 13.71 38.18 -1.92
C LYS A 64 13.10 37.59 -3.18
N LYS A 65 13.62 36.45 -3.67
CA LYS A 65 13.17 35.70 -4.84
C LYS A 65 12.83 34.28 -4.42
N ILE A 66 11.55 33.96 -4.37
CA ILE A 66 11.07 32.66 -3.90
C ILE A 66 10.98 31.66 -5.07
N ALA A 67 11.55 30.47 -4.88
CA ALA A 67 11.49 29.36 -5.82
C ALA A 67 10.33 28.41 -5.50
N VAL A 68 10.09 28.16 -4.21
CA VAL A 68 8.90 27.47 -3.69
C VAL A 68 8.34 28.31 -2.55
N PRO A 69 7.06 28.73 -2.63
CA PRO A 69 6.40 29.48 -1.56
C PRO A 69 6.48 28.78 -0.22
N VAL A 70 6.38 29.57 0.86
CA VAL A 70 6.26 29.03 2.23
C VAL A 70 5.16 27.97 2.24
N THR A 71 5.56 26.73 2.53
CA THR A 71 4.69 25.57 2.47
C THR A 71 4.60 24.93 3.83
N ARG A 72 3.37 24.79 4.34
CA ARG A 72 3.09 24.07 5.58
C ARG A 72 3.09 22.55 5.35
N VAL A 73 3.73 21.80 6.24
CA VAL A 73 3.76 20.33 6.22
C VAL A 73 3.63 19.75 7.63
N GLU A 74 3.06 18.56 7.75
CA GLU A 74 2.82 17.87 9.03
C GLU A 74 3.93 16.87 9.41
N THR A 75 4.99 16.81 8.62
CA THR A 75 6.15 15.93 8.80
C THR A 75 7.42 16.75 8.57
N PRO A 76 8.57 16.42 9.20
CA PRO A 76 9.84 17.12 8.98
C PRO A 76 10.47 16.77 7.62
N ARG A 77 9.65 16.73 6.57
CA ARG A 77 9.99 16.35 5.20
C ARG A 77 9.14 17.10 4.19
N PHE A 78 9.74 17.45 3.06
CA PHE A 78 9.06 18.07 1.92
C PHE A 78 9.69 17.65 0.60
N VAL A 79 8.85 17.27 -0.38
CA VAL A 79 9.26 17.09 -1.78
C VAL A 79 8.52 18.14 -2.61
N PRO A 80 9.21 18.98 -3.41
CA PRO A 80 8.51 19.90 -4.28
C PRO A 80 7.82 19.12 -5.40
N LEU A 81 6.51 19.34 -5.58
CA LEU A 81 5.75 18.67 -6.64
C LEU A 81 6.25 19.07 -8.03
N GLN A 82 6.56 20.37 -8.22
CA GLN A 82 7.16 20.86 -9.46
C GLN A 82 8.69 20.76 -9.41
N PRO A 83 9.35 20.39 -10.52
CA PRO A 83 10.80 20.30 -10.55
C PRO A 83 11.45 21.67 -10.41
N LEU A 84 12.45 21.75 -9.55
CA LEU A 84 13.32 22.92 -9.40
C LEU A 84 14.18 23.10 -10.64
N TYR A 85 14.28 24.34 -11.12
CA TYR A 85 15.23 24.67 -12.19
C TYR A 85 16.68 24.59 -11.70
N PRO A 86 17.65 24.21 -12.55
CA PRO A 86 19.07 24.22 -12.18
C PRO A 86 19.58 25.60 -11.77
N ALA A 87 19.88 25.77 -10.49
CA ALA A 87 20.66 26.86 -9.90
C ALA A 87 20.82 26.60 -8.40
N THR A 88 21.65 27.40 -7.73
CA THR A 88 21.74 27.38 -6.26
C THR A 88 20.38 27.70 -5.63
N ARG A 89 19.98 26.90 -4.65
CA ARG A 89 18.75 27.05 -3.87
C ARG A 89 19.08 27.24 -2.40
N PHE A 90 18.39 28.17 -1.77
CA PHE A 90 18.50 28.48 -0.35
C PHE A 90 17.23 28.00 0.33
N TRP A 91 17.34 27.29 1.45
CA TRP A 91 16.17 26.77 2.14
C TRP A 91 16.31 26.85 3.65
N ARG A 92 15.18 27.03 4.32
CA ARG A 92 15.05 27.12 5.77
C ARG A 92 13.71 26.55 6.22
N THR A 93 13.64 26.15 7.48
CA THR A 93 12.42 25.60 8.09
C THR A 93 12.12 26.27 9.42
N ARG A 94 10.87 26.19 9.88
CA ARG A 94 10.49 26.56 11.25
C ARG A 94 9.39 25.65 11.76
N ALA A 95 9.45 25.27 13.03
CA ALA A 95 8.32 24.63 13.70
C ALA A 95 7.13 25.57 13.85
N ILE A 96 5.94 25.00 13.78
CA ILE A 96 4.69 25.64 14.15
C ILE A 96 4.13 24.91 15.38
N ALA A 97 3.86 25.65 16.45
CA ALA A 97 3.29 25.11 17.68
C ALA A 97 1.81 24.73 17.53
N ALA A 98 1.27 24.00 18.51
CA ALA A 98 -0.12 23.51 18.50
C ALA A 98 -1.18 24.62 18.51
N ASP A 99 -0.84 25.80 19.04
CA ASP A 99 -1.67 27.01 19.00
C ASP A 99 -1.60 27.77 17.66
N GLY A 100 -0.77 27.28 16.72
CA GLY A 100 -0.55 27.88 15.41
C GLY A 100 0.59 28.89 15.37
N ASN A 101 1.24 29.22 16.49
CA ASN A 101 2.33 30.19 16.53
C ASN A 101 3.58 29.64 15.84
N ALA A 102 4.18 30.46 14.98
CA ALA A 102 5.39 30.11 14.26
C ALA A 102 6.65 30.37 15.10
N GLY A 103 7.55 29.39 15.15
CA GLY A 103 8.87 29.52 15.76
C GLY A 103 9.84 30.36 14.93
N LYS A 104 11.10 30.38 15.36
CA LYS A 104 12.19 31.02 14.61
C LYS A 104 12.52 30.18 13.38
N TRP A 105 12.90 30.85 12.29
CA TRP A 105 13.51 30.17 11.15
C TRP A 105 14.86 29.56 11.53
N SER A 106 15.15 28.39 10.97
CA SER A 106 16.46 27.76 11.02
C SER A 106 17.51 28.60 10.28
N ASP A 107 18.78 28.25 10.48
CA ASP A 107 19.86 28.72 9.61
C ASP A 107 19.59 28.35 8.15
N THR A 108 20.06 29.20 7.23
CA THR A 108 19.90 28.98 5.80
C THR A 108 20.81 27.86 5.31
N ARG A 109 20.21 26.92 4.59
CA ARG A 109 20.89 25.82 3.94
C ARG A 109 20.94 26.00 2.43
N VAL A 110 21.99 25.46 1.81
CA VAL A 110 22.27 25.64 0.38
C VAL A 110 22.26 24.31 -0.34
N TYR A 111 21.50 24.20 -1.44
CA TYR A 111 21.53 23.09 -2.39
C TYR A 111 22.01 23.60 -3.76
N LYS A 112 23.11 23.05 -4.28
CA LYS A 112 23.71 23.42 -5.56
C LYS A 112 23.15 22.52 -6.67
N LEU A 113 22.00 22.88 -7.22
CA LEU A 113 21.36 22.11 -8.29
C LEU A 113 21.97 22.46 -9.65
N HIS A 114 22.54 21.47 -10.34
CA HIS A 114 23.19 21.60 -11.64
C HIS A 114 22.34 21.00 -12.75
N ALA A 115 22.56 21.48 -13.98
CA ALA A 115 22.08 20.78 -15.16
C ALA A 115 22.90 19.49 -15.34
N PRO A 116 22.29 18.40 -15.85
CA PRO A 116 23.04 17.19 -16.21
C PRO A 116 24.17 17.52 -17.20
N ALA A 117 25.35 16.95 -16.96
CA ALA A 117 26.56 17.22 -17.75
C ALA A 117 26.47 16.65 -19.17
N ASN A 118 25.70 15.57 -19.33
CA ASN A 118 25.57 14.86 -20.60
C ASN A 118 24.10 14.88 -21.06
N LYS A 119 23.90 15.00 -22.37
CA LYS A 119 22.57 14.94 -22.99
C LYS A 119 22.56 13.92 -24.10
N ILE A 120 21.59 13.01 -24.06
CA ILE A 120 21.42 11.93 -25.04
C ILE A 120 19.99 12.01 -25.55
N ASN A 121 19.81 11.99 -26.88
CA ASN A 121 18.51 12.08 -27.52
C ASN A 121 18.20 10.74 -28.22
N ILE A 122 17.03 10.19 -27.92
CA ILE A 122 16.51 8.97 -28.53
C ILE A 122 15.50 9.37 -29.62
N PRO A 123 15.75 9.04 -30.91
CA PRO A 123 14.84 9.42 -32.00
C PRO A 123 13.52 8.62 -31.95
N ALA A 124 12.50 9.09 -32.67
CA ALA A 124 11.15 8.49 -32.67
C ALA A 124 11.11 7.07 -33.26
N ASN A 125 12.07 6.73 -34.12
CA ASN A 125 12.18 5.42 -34.79
C ASN A 125 13.21 4.49 -34.13
N ALA A 126 13.74 4.84 -32.96
CA ALA A 126 14.70 4.00 -32.26
C ALA A 126 14.09 2.63 -31.89
N THR A 127 14.82 1.58 -32.19
CA THR A 127 14.51 0.21 -31.78
C THR A 127 14.75 0.02 -30.28
N LEU A 128 14.15 -1.03 -29.69
CA LEU A 128 14.40 -1.40 -28.29
C LEU A 128 15.90 -1.60 -27.99
N ALA A 129 16.64 -2.21 -28.92
CA ALA A 129 18.07 -2.45 -28.76
C ALA A 129 18.86 -1.14 -28.72
N GLU A 130 18.57 -0.18 -29.60
CA GLU A 130 19.20 1.14 -29.62
C GLU A 130 18.88 1.95 -28.36
N ILE A 131 17.61 1.91 -27.90
CA ILE A 131 17.20 2.56 -26.65
C ILE A 131 18.01 2.02 -25.48
N ARG A 132 18.08 0.69 -25.32
CA ARG A 132 18.81 0.05 -24.23
C ARG A 132 20.31 0.32 -24.31
N ALA A 133 20.90 0.27 -25.49
CA ALA A 133 22.32 0.55 -25.69
C ALA A 133 22.66 2.01 -25.32
N ALA A 134 21.86 2.98 -25.75
CA ALA A 134 22.05 4.38 -25.41
C ALA A 134 21.94 4.64 -23.90
N ILE A 135 20.96 4.01 -23.24
CA ILE A 135 20.79 4.13 -21.78
C ILE A 135 21.92 3.46 -21.02
N ALA A 136 22.40 2.29 -21.47
CA ALA A 136 23.51 1.59 -20.84
C ALA A 136 24.83 2.37 -20.96
N ALA A 137 25.08 2.99 -22.13
CA ALA A 137 26.28 3.76 -22.40
C ALA A 137 26.30 5.15 -21.72
N ALA A 138 25.17 5.61 -21.18
CA ALA A 138 25.09 6.94 -20.60
C ALA A 138 25.99 7.07 -19.35
N PRO A 139 26.88 8.07 -19.27
CA PRO A 139 27.66 8.32 -18.06
C PRO A 139 26.76 8.84 -16.91
N ALA A 140 27.29 8.91 -15.69
CA ALA A 140 26.62 9.61 -14.60
C ALA A 140 26.38 11.09 -14.95
N SER A 141 25.41 11.73 -14.31
CA SER A 141 24.97 13.08 -14.63
C SER A 141 24.49 13.21 -16.10
N SER A 142 23.63 12.28 -16.52
CA SER A 142 23.03 12.29 -17.86
C SER A 142 21.55 12.69 -17.83
N LEU A 143 21.14 13.45 -18.86
CA LEU A 143 19.77 13.63 -19.28
C LEU A 143 19.54 12.84 -20.57
N ILE A 144 18.72 11.80 -20.51
CA ILE A 144 18.26 11.06 -21.67
C ILE A 144 16.87 11.55 -22.02
N THR A 145 16.65 11.98 -23.27
CA THR A 145 15.33 12.45 -23.73
C THR A 145 14.85 11.65 -24.93
N PHE A 146 13.56 11.31 -24.95
CA PHE A 146 12.90 10.73 -26.11
C PHE A 146 12.37 11.81 -27.05
N ALA A 147 12.13 11.47 -28.32
CA ALA A 147 11.50 12.40 -29.27
C ALA A 147 10.14 12.87 -28.72
N PRO A 148 9.81 14.16 -28.77
CA PRO A 148 8.65 14.69 -28.06
C PRO A 148 7.33 14.17 -28.64
N LYS A 149 6.44 13.69 -27.75
CA LYS A 149 5.11 13.17 -28.07
C LYS A 149 5.12 12.06 -29.14
N ALA A 150 6.22 11.33 -29.27
CA ALA A 150 6.33 10.21 -30.20
C ALA A 150 5.56 8.97 -29.70
N ALA A 151 5.38 8.00 -30.58
CA ALA A 151 4.83 6.69 -30.25
C ALA A 151 5.88 5.60 -30.51
N TYR A 152 6.22 4.84 -29.47
CA TYR A 152 7.16 3.72 -29.53
C TYR A 152 6.37 2.43 -29.34
N ARG A 153 6.37 1.54 -30.33
CA ARG A 153 5.82 0.18 -30.21
C ARG A 153 6.95 -0.79 -29.94
N LEU A 154 6.86 -1.53 -28.84
CA LEU A 154 7.98 -2.26 -28.28
C LEU A 154 7.57 -3.71 -28.03
N LYS A 155 8.15 -4.61 -28.83
CA LYS A 155 8.09 -6.05 -28.62
C LYS A 155 9.34 -6.50 -27.87
N LEU A 156 9.16 -7.12 -26.72
CA LEU A 156 10.29 -7.63 -25.95
C LEU A 156 10.76 -8.98 -26.51
N PRO A 157 12.08 -9.25 -26.51
CA PRO A 157 12.62 -10.59 -26.72
C PRO A 157 12.02 -11.61 -25.76
N GLN A 158 11.95 -12.87 -26.19
CA GLN A 158 11.48 -13.96 -25.35
C GLN A 158 12.35 -14.08 -24.08
N GLY A 159 11.71 -14.14 -22.91
CA GLY A 159 12.39 -14.25 -21.60
C GLY A 159 12.62 -12.92 -20.89
N ASP A 160 12.53 -11.79 -21.60
CA ASP A 160 12.61 -10.48 -20.97
C ASP A 160 11.36 -10.20 -20.13
N THR A 161 11.57 -9.63 -18.94
CA THR A 161 10.50 -9.31 -17.99
C THR A 161 10.10 -7.83 -18.01
N HIS A 162 10.99 -6.94 -18.44
CA HIS A 162 10.78 -5.49 -18.43
C HIS A 162 11.35 -4.82 -19.69
N PHE A 163 10.73 -3.72 -20.12
CA PHE A 163 11.24 -2.89 -21.22
C PHE A 163 12.63 -2.31 -20.89
N LEU A 164 12.81 -1.73 -19.71
CA LEU A 164 14.09 -1.22 -19.21
C LEU A 164 14.47 -1.90 -17.90
N THR A 165 15.72 -2.32 -17.80
CA THR A 165 16.32 -2.76 -16.54
C THR A 165 17.53 -1.88 -16.28
N LEU A 166 17.53 -1.18 -15.15
CA LEU A 166 18.60 -0.28 -14.71
C LEU A 166 19.25 -0.85 -13.46
N GLU A 167 20.56 -1.07 -13.52
CA GLU A 167 21.33 -1.56 -12.38
C GLU A 167 22.48 -0.61 -12.09
N LYS A 168 22.70 -0.29 -10.80
CA LYS A 168 23.86 0.50 -10.34
C LYS A 168 24.02 1.83 -11.08
N ARG A 169 22.91 2.55 -11.26
CA ARG A 169 22.89 3.87 -11.91
C ARG A 169 22.78 4.96 -10.86
N ASP A 170 23.65 5.96 -10.98
CA ASP A 170 23.67 7.16 -10.14
C ASP A 170 23.44 8.40 -11.00
N ASP A 171 22.68 9.37 -10.48
CA ASP A 171 22.51 10.70 -11.09
C ASP A 171 22.07 10.63 -12.57
N LEU A 172 20.87 10.12 -12.81
CA LEU A 172 20.31 9.91 -14.14
C LEU A 172 18.89 10.49 -14.24
N ILE A 173 18.63 11.27 -15.27
CA ILE A 173 17.27 11.69 -15.64
C ILE A 173 16.93 11.06 -16.98
N ILE A 174 15.83 10.31 -17.03
CA ILE A 174 15.24 9.82 -18.28
C ILE A 174 13.88 10.48 -18.45
N ASP A 175 13.71 11.14 -19.59
CA ASP A 175 12.57 11.99 -19.89
C ASP A 175 11.86 11.52 -21.16
N GLY A 176 10.66 10.98 -21.00
CA GLY A 176 9.85 10.49 -22.11
C GLY A 176 9.33 11.59 -23.03
N ASN A 177 9.46 12.87 -22.66
CA ASN A 177 8.90 14.01 -23.40
C ASN A 177 7.43 13.79 -23.83
N ASP A 178 6.62 13.25 -22.92
CA ASP A 178 5.20 12.96 -23.09
C ASP A 178 4.90 11.93 -24.20
N SER A 179 5.87 11.08 -24.54
CA SER A 179 5.73 10.00 -25.54
C SER A 179 4.88 8.84 -25.02
N LEU A 180 4.23 8.14 -25.96
CA LEU A 180 3.45 6.92 -25.72
C LEU A 180 4.29 5.68 -26.05
N PHE A 181 4.34 4.73 -25.11
CA PHE A 181 5.03 3.46 -25.24
C PHE A 181 4.00 2.34 -25.20
N ILE A 182 3.84 1.62 -26.31
CA ILE A 182 2.92 0.48 -26.42
C ILE A 182 3.73 -0.80 -26.29
N ILE A 183 3.51 -1.55 -25.22
CA ILE A 183 4.19 -2.81 -24.95
C ILE A 183 3.37 -3.96 -25.57
N GLU A 184 3.99 -4.70 -26.50
CA GLU A 184 3.34 -5.81 -27.22
C GLU A 184 3.48 -7.16 -26.50
N SER A 185 4.16 -7.17 -25.35
CA SER A 185 4.35 -8.31 -24.47
C SER A 185 3.45 -8.15 -23.24
N PRO A 186 2.20 -8.67 -23.25
CA PRO A 186 1.18 -8.35 -22.25
C PRO A 186 1.53 -8.80 -20.83
N SER A 187 2.51 -9.69 -20.63
CA SER A 187 2.95 -10.10 -19.30
C SER A 187 4.15 -9.31 -18.76
N ALA A 188 4.72 -8.36 -19.52
CA ALA A 188 5.96 -7.67 -19.16
C ALA A 188 5.74 -6.34 -18.44
N GLY A 189 6.63 -5.99 -17.52
CA GLY A 189 6.70 -4.66 -16.92
C GLY A 189 7.36 -3.62 -17.83
N ALA A 190 7.34 -2.35 -17.41
CA ALA A 190 8.00 -1.26 -18.12
C ALA A 190 9.43 -1.04 -17.63
N VAL A 191 9.65 -0.85 -16.32
CA VAL A 191 10.96 -0.48 -15.79
C VAL A 191 11.29 -1.24 -14.50
N SER A 192 12.50 -1.77 -14.38
CA SER A 192 13.03 -2.32 -13.14
C SER A 192 14.33 -1.61 -12.77
N LEU A 193 14.44 -1.13 -11.53
CA LEU A 193 15.63 -0.49 -10.97
C LEU A 193 16.19 -1.32 -9.81
N ARG A 194 17.51 -1.52 -9.80
CA ARG A 194 18.26 -2.20 -8.73
C ARG A 194 19.52 -1.41 -8.40
N ASP A 195 19.82 -1.25 -7.11
CA ASP A 195 21.02 -0.52 -6.64
C ASP A 195 21.19 0.88 -7.27
N CYS A 196 20.10 1.55 -7.66
CA CYS A 196 20.13 2.84 -8.33
C CYS A 196 19.93 3.99 -7.34
N ARG A 197 20.59 5.13 -7.55
CA ARG A 197 20.41 6.31 -6.69
C ARG A 197 20.25 7.60 -7.47
N ARG A 198 19.41 8.50 -6.98
CA ARG A 198 19.19 9.83 -7.60
C ARG A 198 18.78 9.68 -9.07
N VAL A 199 17.83 8.79 -9.34
CA VAL A 199 17.30 8.52 -10.68
C VAL A 199 15.90 9.10 -10.81
N THR A 200 15.66 9.88 -11.87
CA THR A 200 14.35 10.43 -12.21
C THR A 200 13.86 9.84 -13.53
N LEU A 201 12.67 9.24 -13.53
CA LEU A 201 11.93 8.88 -14.74
C LEU A 201 10.73 9.81 -14.83
N ARG A 202 10.56 10.51 -15.96
CA ARG A 202 9.46 11.47 -16.09
C ARG A 202 8.81 11.56 -17.45
N ARG A 203 7.54 11.99 -17.46
CA ARG A 203 6.77 12.32 -18.67
C ARG A 203 6.68 11.15 -19.66
N PHE A 204 6.32 9.98 -19.15
CA PHE A 204 6.06 8.79 -19.94
C PHE A 204 4.57 8.49 -19.97
N ARG A 205 4.06 7.99 -21.10
CA ARG A 205 2.74 7.36 -21.18
C ARG A 205 2.91 5.92 -21.64
N PHE A 206 2.27 4.97 -20.98
CA PHE A 206 2.38 3.54 -21.29
C PHE A 206 0.99 2.94 -21.57
N ASP A 207 0.94 2.01 -22.52
CA ASP A 207 -0.23 1.20 -22.83
C ASP A 207 0.21 -0.19 -23.32
N TYR A 208 -0.74 -1.12 -23.43
CA TYR A 208 -0.50 -2.50 -23.84
C TYR A 208 -1.43 -2.90 -24.99
N ASP A 209 -0.88 -3.66 -25.93
CA ASP A 209 -1.62 -4.23 -27.06
C ASP A 209 -1.01 -5.59 -27.45
N PRO A 210 -1.62 -6.72 -27.08
CA PRO A 210 -2.94 -6.85 -26.44
C PRO A 210 -2.96 -6.41 -24.96
N LEU A 211 -4.15 -6.15 -24.41
CA LEU A 211 -4.33 -5.84 -22.99
C LEU A 211 -3.99 -7.04 -22.09
N PRO A 212 -3.50 -6.80 -20.86
CA PRO A 212 -3.21 -7.85 -19.89
C PRO A 212 -4.45 -8.32 -19.11
N HIS A 213 -5.65 -8.07 -19.60
CA HIS A 213 -6.90 -8.51 -18.98
C HIS A 213 -8.00 -8.54 -20.05
N SER A 214 -9.10 -9.22 -19.75
CA SER A 214 -10.27 -9.27 -20.62
C SER A 214 -11.55 -8.94 -19.86
N ILE A 215 -12.53 -8.36 -20.55
CA ILE A 215 -13.84 -8.01 -19.99
C ILE A 215 -14.94 -8.55 -20.89
N GLY A 216 -15.99 -9.10 -20.28
CA GLY A 216 -17.16 -9.58 -20.96
C GLY A 216 -18.45 -9.31 -20.21
N THR A 217 -19.57 -9.32 -20.94
CA THR A 217 -20.92 -9.21 -20.38
C THR A 217 -21.49 -10.61 -20.16
N VAL A 218 -22.09 -10.86 -19.00
CA VAL A 218 -22.75 -12.13 -18.68
C VAL A 218 -23.98 -12.31 -19.55
N VAL A 219 -24.03 -13.39 -20.34
CA VAL A 219 -25.15 -13.77 -21.20
C VAL A 219 -26.06 -14.77 -20.48
N SER A 220 -25.46 -15.75 -19.81
CA SER A 220 -26.15 -16.79 -19.02
C SER A 220 -25.27 -17.29 -17.89
N VAL A 221 -25.90 -17.77 -16.82
CA VAL A 221 -25.25 -18.43 -15.68
C VAL A 221 -25.79 -19.86 -15.61
N ASN A 222 -24.89 -20.82 -15.75
CA ASN A 222 -25.21 -22.24 -15.75
C ASN A 222 -24.69 -22.87 -14.45
N ILE A 223 -25.59 -23.08 -13.51
CA ILE A 223 -25.32 -23.81 -12.27
C ILE A 223 -25.74 -25.25 -12.53
N THR A 224 -24.79 -26.15 -12.79
CA THR A 224 -25.11 -27.58 -12.81
C THR A 224 -25.53 -27.98 -11.38
N ASN A 225 -26.67 -28.65 -11.25
CA ASN A 225 -27.50 -28.74 -10.03
C ASN A 225 -26.88 -29.44 -8.79
N ASP A 226 -25.60 -29.80 -8.77
CA ASP A 226 -25.05 -30.72 -7.76
C ASP A 226 -24.26 -30.06 -6.61
N THR A 227 -24.47 -28.76 -6.34
CA THR A 227 -23.71 -28.04 -5.29
C THR A 227 -24.55 -27.13 -4.40
N ALA A 228 -25.88 -27.18 -4.50
CA ALA A 228 -26.78 -26.45 -3.61
C ALA A 228 -26.76 -27.05 -2.19
N GLY A 229 -25.74 -26.70 -1.39
CA GLY A 229 -25.66 -27.11 0.02
C GLY A 229 -24.26 -27.24 0.62
N ALA A 230 -23.18 -27.13 -0.16
CA ALA A 230 -21.83 -27.29 0.39
C ALA A 230 -21.34 -26.01 1.10
N ALA A 231 -21.10 -26.13 2.42
CA ALA A 231 -20.43 -25.11 3.22
C ALA A 231 -19.08 -24.72 2.62
N ALA A 232 -18.69 -23.44 2.75
CA ALA A 232 -17.40 -22.96 2.26
C ALA A 232 -16.24 -23.68 2.97
N PRO A 233 -15.29 -24.32 2.25
CA PRO A 233 -14.14 -24.94 2.89
C PRO A 233 -13.17 -23.88 3.44
N PRO A 234 -12.41 -24.19 4.52
CA PRO A 234 -11.43 -23.30 5.13
C PRO A 234 -10.35 -22.82 4.16
N ILE A 235 -9.75 -21.68 4.50
CA ILE A 235 -8.91 -20.82 3.64
C ILE A 235 -7.63 -21.49 3.09
N GLU A 236 -7.14 -22.58 3.70
CA GLU A 236 -5.81 -23.13 3.41
C GLU A 236 -5.70 -24.14 2.25
N ASN A 237 -6.80 -24.61 1.64
CA ASN A 237 -6.71 -25.71 0.65
C ASN A 237 -7.58 -25.51 -0.61
N ARG A 238 -7.51 -24.35 -1.26
CA ARG A 238 -8.19 -24.12 -2.56
C ARG A 238 -7.42 -24.70 -3.77
N LYS A 239 -7.21 -26.02 -3.78
CA LYS A 239 -7.21 -26.81 -5.02
C LYS A 239 -8.57 -27.50 -5.08
N SER A 240 -9.57 -26.85 -5.67
CA SER A 240 -10.94 -27.35 -5.70
C SER A 240 -11.02 -28.69 -6.45
N LYS A 241 -11.31 -29.77 -5.72
CA LYS A 241 -11.81 -31.06 -6.25
C LYS A 241 -13.28 -30.95 -6.72
N ILE A 242 -13.61 -29.90 -7.46
CA ILE A 242 -14.94 -29.77 -8.07
C ILE A 242 -14.81 -30.31 -9.50
N GLU A 243 -15.45 -31.43 -9.81
CA GLU A 243 -15.44 -32.00 -11.16
C GLU A 243 -16.36 -31.21 -12.10
N ASN A 244 -17.49 -30.69 -11.57
CA ASN A 244 -18.48 -29.88 -12.28
C ASN A 244 -18.48 -28.43 -11.79
N PHE A 245 -17.69 -27.57 -12.44
CA PHE A 245 -17.67 -26.14 -12.14
C PHE A 245 -18.99 -25.49 -12.63
N PRO A 246 -19.65 -24.61 -11.84
CA PRO A 246 -20.63 -23.69 -12.42
C PRO A 246 -19.94 -22.81 -13.46
N THR A 247 -20.67 -22.50 -14.53
CA THR A 247 -20.12 -21.81 -15.70
C THR A 247 -20.90 -20.54 -15.97
N VAL A 248 -20.22 -19.47 -16.37
CA VAL A 248 -20.85 -18.26 -16.92
C VAL A 248 -20.49 -18.13 -18.38
N THR A 249 -21.49 -17.88 -19.22
CA THR A 249 -21.24 -17.55 -20.63
C THR A 249 -21.02 -16.05 -20.70
N LEU A 250 -19.82 -15.63 -21.11
CA LEU A 250 -19.43 -14.24 -21.28
C LEU A 250 -19.37 -13.89 -22.76
N ARG A 251 -19.98 -12.75 -23.13
CA ARG A 251 -19.71 -12.08 -24.40
C ARG A 251 -18.56 -11.10 -24.21
N ARG A 252 -17.42 -11.36 -24.85
CA ARG A 252 -16.26 -10.46 -24.80
C ARG A 252 -16.62 -9.07 -25.34
N LEU A 253 -16.14 -8.02 -24.68
CA LEU A 253 -16.27 -6.66 -25.18
C LEU A 253 -15.25 -6.36 -26.32
N PRO A 254 -15.63 -5.56 -27.34
CA PRO A 254 -14.69 -5.10 -28.36
C PRO A 254 -13.44 -4.43 -27.76
N GLY A 255 -12.28 -4.65 -28.38
CA GLY A 255 -10.99 -4.09 -27.93
C GLY A 255 -10.28 -4.88 -26.81
N TYR A 256 -10.94 -5.87 -26.21
CA TYR A 256 -10.31 -6.79 -25.24
C TYR A 256 -9.80 -8.06 -25.91
N PRO A 257 -8.73 -8.71 -25.40
CA PRO A 257 -8.30 -10.03 -25.88
C PRO A 257 -9.33 -11.12 -25.58
N ASP A 258 -9.33 -12.18 -26.37
CA ASP A 258 -10.13 -13.38 -26.10
C ASP A 258 -9.77 -13.98 -24.73
N PHE A 259 -10.76 -14.54 -24.02
CA PHE A 259 -10.52 -15.14 -22.70
C PHE A 259 -9.62 -16.38 -22.77
N ASP A 260 -9.54 -17.03 -23.94
CA ASP A 260 -8.64 -18.16 -24.22
C ASP A 260 -7.30 -17.74 -24.85
N ALA A 261 -7.00 -16.44 -24.91
CA ALA A 261 -5.69 -15.98 -25.40
C ALA A 261 -4.55 -16.56 -24.54
N PRO A 262 -3.38 -16.90 -25.12
CA PRO A 262 -2.32 -17.60 -24.40
C PRO A 262 -1.88 -16.92 -23.09
N HIS A 263 -1.78 -15.59 -23.06
CA HIS A 263 -1.43 -14.84 -21.84
C HIS A 263 -2.55 -14.80 -20.81
N MET A 264 -3.82 -14.91 -21.22
CA MET A 264 -4.96 -15.02 -20.30
C MET A 264 -4.97 -16.39 -19.59
N LEU A 265 -4.61 -17.46 -20.30
CA LEU A 265 -4.60 -18.82 -19.75
C LEU A 265 -3.35 -19.15 -18.92
N ALA A 266 -2.20 -18.56 -19.28
CA ALA A 266 -0.91 -18.83 -18.62
C ALA A 266 -0.74 -18.13 -17.27
N ASN A 267 -1.48 -17.05 -17.03
CA ASN A 267 -1.35 -16.21 -15.84
C ASN A 267 -2.56 -16.39 -14.89
N TRP A 268 -2.50 -15.76 -13.71
CA TRP A 268 -3.53 -15.97 -12.70
C TRP A 268 -4.88 -15.35 -13.09
N GLY A 269 -5.88 -16.21 -13.34
CA GLY A 269 -7.24 -15.84 -13.74
C GLY A 269 -8.16 -15.42 -12.58
N TRP A 270 -7.76 -14.44 -11.78
CA TRP A 270 -8.69 -13.80 -10.85
C TRP A 270 -9.48 -12.70 -11.54
N GLY A 271 -10.63 -12.35 -10.98
CA GLY A 271 -11.45 -11.29 -11.53
C GLY A 271 -12.51 -10.80 -10.55
N VAL A 272 -13.31 -9.86 -11.01
CA VAL A 272 -14.41 -9.28 -10.24
C VAL A 272 -15.63 -9.04 -11.12
N ILE A 273 -16.80 -9.05 -10.46
CA ILE A 273 -18.06 -8.65 -11.07
C ILE A 273 -18.14 -7.13 -10.95
N LEU A 274 -18.41 -6.47 -12.06
CA LEU A 274 -18.47 -5.01 -12.17
C LEU A 274 -19.91 -4.52 -12.13
N ASP A 275 -20.06 -3.33 -11.59
CA ASP A 275 -21.31 -2.59 -11.62
C ASP A 275 -21.68 -2.26 -13.08
N PRO A 276 -22.89 -2.59 -13.53
CA PRO A 276 -23.29 -2.32 -14.91
C PRO A 276 -23.50 -0.82 -15.19
N VAL A 277 -23.75 -0.02 -14.15
CA VAL A 277 -24.07 1.41 -14.22
C VAL A 277 -22.84 2.29 -13.99
N ILE A 278 -22.01 1.96 -12.99
CA ILE A 278 -20.83 2.76 -12.64
C ILE A 278 -19.57 2.12 -13.23
N PRO A 279 -18.95 2.70 -14.28
CA PRO A 279 -17.80 2.10 -14.95
C PRO A 279 -16.63 1.81 -14.00
N GLY A 280 -16.10 0.59 -14.09
CA GLY A 280 -14.93 0.14 -13.33
C GLY A 280 -15.20 -0.20 -11.87
N ARG A 281 -16.33 0.25 -11.29
CA ARG A 281 -16.68 -0.06 -9.90
C ARG A 281 -17.05 -1.53 -9.77
N MET A 282 -16.63 -2.18 -8.69
CA MET A 282 -17.16 -3.51 -8.36
C MET A 282 -18.66 -3.47 -8.08
N LYS A 283 -19.36 -4.56 -8.42
CA LYS A 283 -20.77 -4.76 -8.06
C LYS A 283 -20.89 -4.83 -6.54
N ALA A 284 -21.79 -4.03 -5.97
CA ALA A 284 -22.01 -3.99 -4.53
C ALA A 284 -22.50 -5.36 -4.00
N GLY A 285 -22.01 -5.76 -2.82
CA GLY A 285 -22.30 -7.04 -2.18
C GLY A 285 -21.66 -8.26 -2.86
N SER A 286 -20.88 -8.07 -3.94
CA SER A 286 -20.18 -9.17 -4.60
C SER A 286 -18.93 -9.62 -3.81
N PRO A 287 -18.44 -10.85 -4.03
CA PRO A 287 -17.18 -11.31 -3.45
C PRO A 287 -16.03 -10.41 -3.88
N LEU A 288 -15.10 -10.15 -2.94
CA LEU A 288 -13.91 -9.35 -3.19
C LEU A 288 -13.07 -9.88 -4.37
N VAL A 289 -13.07 -11.20 -4.58
CA VAL A 289 -12.42 -11.87 -5.71
C VAL A 289 -13.20 -13.09 -6.17
N VAL A 290 -13.27 -13.29 -7.47
CA VAL A 290 -13.73 -14.54 -8.09
C VAL A 290 -12.56 -15.17 -8.83
N ASN A 291 -12.39 -16.49 -8.66
CA ASN A 291 -11.35 -17.26 -9.33
C ASN A 291 -11.93 -17.97 -10.55
N PHE A 292 -11.32 -17.73 -11.71
CA PHE A 292 -11.68 -18.25 -13.03
C PHE A 292 -10.53 -19.13 -13.54
N PRO A 293 -10.57 -20.46 -13.33
CA PRO A 293 -9.48 -21.34 -13.74
C PRO A 293 -9.33 -21.33 -15.27
N GLY A 294 -8.14 -20.98 -15.79
CA GLY A 294 -7.89 -20.93 -17.24
C GLY A 294 -8.20 -22.25 -17.97
N ALA A 295 -7.93 -23.39 -17.33
CA ALA A 295 -8.28 -24.73 -17.85
C ALA A 295 -9.81 -24.97 -17.99
N LYS A 296 -10.64 -24.05 -17.55
CA LYS A 296 -12.12 -24.09 -17.62
C LYS A 296 -12.66 -22.92 -18.45
N VAL A 297 -11.89 -22.42 -19.41
CA VAL A 297 -12.31 -21.45 -20.42
C VAL A 297 -12.43 -22.16 -21.76
N THR A 298 -13.60 -22.11 -22.38
CA THR A 298 -13.85 -22.70 -23.71
C THR A 298 -14.63 -21.75 -24.61
N ARG A 299 -14.38 -21.80 -25.92
CA ARG A 299 -15.20 -21.08 -26.90
C ARG A 299 -16.60 -21.66 -26.94
N ASN A 300 -17.61 -20.79 -26.94
CA ASN A 300 -18.99 -21.20 -27.07
C ASN A 300 -19.38 -21.18 -28.56
N PRO A 301 -19.88 -22.29 -29.14
CA PRO A 301 -20.15 -22.38 -30.57
C PRO A 301 -21.30 -21.47 -31.04
N ALA A 302 -22.09 -20.88 -30.13
CA ALA A 302 -23.17 -19.96 -30.48
C ALA A 302 -22.68 -18.59 -30.98
N GLY A 303 -21.39 -18.26 -30.85
CA GLY A 303 -20.84 -16.99 -31.35
C GLY A 303 -19.33 -16.86 -31.16
N ALA A 304 -18.64 -16.20 -32.09
CA ALA A 304 -17.19 -16.05 -32.07
C ALA A 304 -16.65 -15.22 -30.89
N ASP A 305 -17.51 -14.41 -30.26
CA ASP A 305 -17.21 -13.57 -29.09
C ASP A 305 -17.76 -14.16 -27.77
N LEU A 306 -18.32 -15.38 -27.81
CA LEU A 306 -18.89 -16.05 -26.65
C LEU A 306 -17.92 -17.09 -26.08
N PHE A 307 -17.76 -17.05 -24.75
CA PHE A 307 -16.89 -17.96 -24.00
C PHE A 307 -17.62 -18.49 -22.79
N ASP A 308 -17.49 -19.80 -22.56
CA ASP A 308 -17.94 -20.44 -21.34
C ASP A 308 -16.78 -20.47 -20.35
N VAL A 309 -16.95 -19.82 -19.21
CA VAL A 309 -15.91 -19.61 -18.19
C VAL A 309 -16.35 -20.23 -16.86
N GLY A 310 -15.57 -21.20 -16.36
CA GLY A 310 -15.81 -21.84 -15.07
C GLY A 310 -15.53 -20.94 -13.86
N ILE A 311 -16.34 -21.09 -12.81
CA ILE A 311 -16.18 -20.40 -11.51
C ILE A 311 -15.84 -21.44 -10.44
N SER A 312 -14.74 -21.24 -9.70
CA SER A 312 -14.27 -22.25 -8.72
C SER A 312 -15.07 -22.37 -7.42
N SER A 313 -16.25 -21.77 -7.33
CA SER A 313 -17.14 -21.86 -6.16
C SER A 313 -18.60 -21.68 -6.56
N ALA A 314 -19.43 -22.68 -6.26
CA ALA A 314 -20.89 -22.59 -6.42
C ALA A 314 -21.51 -21.43 -5.63
N ASN A 315 -20.95 -21.11 -4.46
CA ASN A 315 -21.40 -20.00 -3.63
C ASN A 315 -21.15 -18.63 -4.27
N HIS A 316 -20.26 -18.54 -5.27
CA HIS A 316 -20.06 -17.31 -6.04
C HIS A 316 -21.07 -17.16 -7.19
N ALA A 317 -21.64 -18.25 -7.70
CA ALA A 317 -22.53 -18.21 -8.87
C ALA A 317 -23.78 -17.34 -8.64
N LYS A 318 -24.29 -17.28 -7.40
CA LYS A 318 -25.46 -16.47 -7.01
C LYS A 318 -25.28 -14.95 -7.19
N PHE A 319 -24.05 -14.46 -7.34
CA PHE A 319 -23.78 -13.03 -7.50
C PHE A 319 -23.80 -12.57 -8.96
N PHE A 320 -23.80 -13.52 -9.92
CA PHE A 320 -23.85 -13.24 -11.35
C PHE A 320 -25.30 -13.11 -11.82
N ALA A 321 -25.57 -12.09 -12.62
CA ALA A 321 -26.82 -11.89 -13.33
C ALA A 321 -26.54 -11.56 -14.80
N LYS A 322 -27.47 -11.91 -15.68
CA LYS A 322 -27.42 -11.51 -17.09
C LYS A 322 -27.29 -9.99 -17.19
N GLY A 323 -26.33 -9.51 -17.98
CA GLY A 323 -26.03 -8.08 -18.15
C GLY A 323 -24.94 -7.55 -17.21
N ASP A 324 -24.55 -8.28 -16.16
CA ASP A 324 -23.36 -7.92 -15.38
C ASP A 324 -22.12 -7.92 -16.28
N ARG A 325 -21.13 -7.10 -15.94
CA ARG A 325 -19.81 -7.17 -16.56
C ARG A 325 -18.86 -7.94 -15.65
N VAL A 326 -17.94 -8.69 -16.24
CA VAL A 326 -16.90 -9.44 -15.52
C VAL A 326 -15.56 -9.08 -16.14
N ILE A 327 -14.62 -8.65 -15.30
CA ILE A 327 -13.21 -8.55 -15.68
C ILE A 327 -12.47 -9.76 -15.17
N ILE A 328 -11.62 -10.34 -16.02
CA ILE A 328 -10.66 -11.37 -15.68
C ILE A 328 -9.26 -10.79 -15.95
N PHE A 329 -8.42 -10.80 -14.92
CA PHE A 329 -7.03 -10.35 -14.99
C PHE A 329 -6.14 -11.46 -15.56
N ALA A 330 -5.11 -11.11 -16.32
CA ALA A 330 -3.96 -11.97 -16.56
C ALA A 330 -2.80 -11.47 -15.70
N ARG A 331 -2.88 -11.72 -14.39
CA ARG A 331 -1.92 -11.15 -13.43
C ARG A 331 -0.55 -11.84 -13.56
N ALA A 332 0.46 -11.12 -14.02
CA ALA A 332 1.85 -11.58 -14.13
C ALA A 332 2.63 -11.18 -12.87
N HIS A 333 2.72 -12.09 -11.90
CA HIS A 333 3.22 -11.78 -10.55
C HIS A 333 4.69 -11.35 -10.46
N SER A 334 5.53 -11.78 -11.39
CA SER A 334 6.96 -11.48 -11.36
C SER A 334 7.35 -10.19 -12.10
N ASN A 335 6.39 -9.55 -12.77
CA ASN A 335 6.64 -8.49 -13.73
C ASN A 335 5.80 -7.24 -13.40
N ALA A 336 6.06 -6.66 -12.23
CA ALA A 336 5.51 -5.37 -11.87
C ALA A 336 5.87 -4.30 -12.92
N PHE A 337 5.01 -3.31 -13.10
CA PHE A 337 5.17 -2.32 -14.17
C PHE A 337 6.40 -1.43 -13.95
N CYS A 338 6.58 -0.89 -12.75
CA CYS A 338 7.77 -0.10 -12.40
C CYS A 338 8.27 -0.49 -11.00
N THR A 339 9.53 -0.92 -10.87
CA THR A 339 10.10 -1.35 -9.58
C THR A 339 11.36 -0.57 -9.18
N ALA A 340 11.47 -0.24 -7.89
CA ALA A 340 12.69 0.22 -7.23
C ALA A 340 13.04 -0.77 -6.11
N ASP A 341 13.90 -1.72 -6.44
CA ASP A 341 14.27 -2.86 -5.58
C ASP A 341 15.36 -2.45 -4.57
N ALA A 342 15.84 -3.45 -3.79
CA ALA A 342 16.83 -3.25 -2.74
C ALA A 342 18.08 -2.50 -3.24
N GLY A 343 18.62 -1.65 -2.35
CA GLY A 343 19.75 -0.79 -2.66
C GLY A 343 19.38 0.50 -3.40
N CYS A 344 18.15 0.63 -3.90
CA CYS A 344 17.69 1.88 -4.51
C CYS A 344 17.45 2.99 -3.47
N GLY A 345 17.77 4.23 -3.84
CA GLY A 345 17.59 5.41 -2.98
C GLY A 345 17.37 6.71 -3.75
N ASP A 346 16.42 7.56 -3.33
CA ASP A 346 16.10 8.83 -4.02
C ASP A 346 15.70 8.57 -5.49
N ILE A 347 14.62 7.81 -5.66
CA ILE A 347 14.04 7.46 -6.96
C ILE A 347 12.78 8.29 -7.16
N THR A 348 12.72 9.03 -8.27
CA THR A 348 11.57 9.88 -8.61
C THR A 348 10.89 9.39 -9.87
N LEU A 349 9.60 9.08 -9.76
CA LEU A 349 8.71 8.89 -10.90
C LEU A 349 7.79 10.11 -10.97
N ASP A 350 7.87 10.86 -12.06
CA ASP A 350 7.16 12.14 -12.22
C ASP A 350 6.34 12.16 -13.51
N ARG A 351 5.02 12.35 -13.41
CA ARG A 351 4.11 12.38 -14.57
C ARG A 351 4.24 11.13 -15.46
N ILE A 352 4.30 9.96 -14.84
CA ILE A 352 4.18 8.68 -15.55
C ILE A 352 2.70 8.30 -15.58
N VAL A 353 2.15 8.12 -16.78
CA VAL A 353 0.79 7.65 -17.00
C VAL A 353 0.83 6.22 -17.51
N THR A 354 0.04 5.33 -16.93
CA THR A 354 -0.19 3.98 -17.45
C THR A 354 -1.69 3.74 -17.66
N HIS A 355 -2.03 3.07 -18.77
CA HIS A 355 -3.41 2.76 -19.15
C HIS A 355 -3.78 1.28 -19.02
N ALA A 356 -2.79 0.45 -18.74
CA ALA A 356 -2.91 -0.97 -18.45
C ALA A 356 -1.61 -1.42 -17.76
N ALA A 357 -1.69 -2.39 -16.84
CA ALA A 357 -0.51 -2.99 -16.22
C ALA A 357 -0.78 -4.45 -15.86
N PRO A 358 0.15 -5.37 -16.15
CA PRO A 358 -0.06 -6.80 -15.95
C PRO A 358 0.03 -7.26 -14.51
N GLY A 359 0.61 -6.47 -13.62
CA GLY A 359 0.80 -6.80 -12.22
C GLY A 359 0.77 -5.55 -11.35
N LEU A 360 1.54 -5.56 -10.27
CA LEU A 360 1.76 -4.41 -9.40
C LEU A 360 2.27 -3.23 -10.23
N GLN A 361 1.87 -2.00 -9.92
CA GLN A 361 2.14 -0.88 -10.81
C GLN A 361 3.39 -0.11 -10.44
N PHE A 362 3.40 0.55 -9.28
CA PHE A 362 4.57 1.27 -8.78
C PHE A 362 5.08 0.61 -7.50
N VAL A 363 6.28 0.03 -7.55
CA VAL A 363 6.77 -0.87 -6.50
C VAL A 363 8.07 -0.34 -5.89
N GLY A 364 8.15 -0.32 -4.56
CA GLY A 364 9.38 -0.05 -3.81
C GLY A 364 9.63 -1.15 -2.79
N ILE A 365 10.70 -1.93 -2.92
CA ILE A 365 10.97 -3.06 -2.00
C ILE A 365 12.38 -2.95 -1.46
N GLY A 366 12.51 -2.79 -0.14
CA GLY A 366 13.81 -2.68 0.53
C GLY A 366 14.62 -1.47 0.06
N SER A 367 13.96 -0.45 -0.48
CA SER A 367 14.55 0.80 -0.98
C SER A 367 14.38 1.93 0.03
N THR A 368 14.70 3.16 -0.36
CA THR A 368 14.51 4.35 0.48
C THR A 368 14.18 5.57 -0.38
N ASP A 369 13.33 6.48 0.12
CA ASP A 369 12.99 7.74 -0.57
C ASP A 369 12.43 7.53 -2.00
N PHE A 370 11.43 6.67 -2.12
CA PHE A 370 10.69 6.45 -3.38
C PHE A 370 9.60 7.51 -3.55
N LYS A 371 9.59 8.23 -4.68
CA LYS A 371 8.66 9.34 -4.94
C LYS A 371 7.81 9.06 -6.17
N LEU A 372 6.50 9.28 -6.01
CA LEU A 372 5.50 9.23 -7.05
C LEU A 372 4.81 10.60 -7.12
N LEU A 373 5.09 11.36 -8.18
CA LEU A 373 4.68 12.76 -8.31
C LEU A 373 3.84 12.93 -9.57
N SER A 374 2.58 13.32 -9.42
CA SER A 374 1.67 13.55 -10.55
C SER A 374 1.55 12.38 -11.54
N CYS A 375 1.74 11.15 -11.07
CA CYS A 375 1.58 9.93 -11.87
C CYS A 375 0.11 9.52 -11.96
N ALA A 376 -0.24 8.74 -12.98
CA ALA A 376 -1.59 8.25 -13.15
C ALA A 376 -1.62 6.78 -13.60
N SER A 377 -2.54 6.02 -13.03
CA SER A 377 -3.00 4.75 -13.57
C SER A 377 -4.50 4.84 -13.82
N VAL A 378 -4.86 5.06 -15.08
CA VAL A 378 -6.23 5.40 -15.46
C VAL A 378 -6.60 4.76 -16.79
N PRO A 379 -7.85 4.28 -16.98
CA PRO A 379 -8.28 3.73 -18.26
C PRO A 379 -8.06 4.76 -19.36
N ARG A 380 -7.64 4.29 -20.54
CA ARG A 380 -7.29 5.16 -21.66
C ARG A 380 -8.45 6.05 -22.12
N ASP A 381 -9.64 5.48 -22.14
CA ASP A 381 -10.87 6.12 -22.62
C ASP A 381 -12.10 5.38 -22.05
N ALA A 382 -13.30 5.86 -22.40
CA ALA A 382 -14.57 5.32 -21.89
C ALA A 382 -14.88 3.88 -22.34
N THR A 383 -14.14 3.31 -23.30
CA THR A 383 -14.28 1.90 -23.68
C THR A 383 -13.54 0.96 -22.73
N ARG A 384 -12.65 1.51 -21.88
CA ARG A 384 -11.87 0.74 -20.90
C ARG A 384 -12.33 0.99 -19.47
N PHE A 385 -12.32 -0.07 -18.67
CA PHE A 385 -12.82 -0.04 -17.29
C PHE A 385 -11.72 -0.17 -16.22
N PHE A 386 -10.54 -0.71 -16.58
CA PHE A 386 -9.42 -0.94 -15.66
C PHE A 386 -8.10 -0.48 -16.27
N ALA A 387 -7.21 0.01 -15.41
CA ALA A 387 -5.87 0.48 -15.73
C ALA A 387 -4.75 -0.40 -15.17
N GLY A 388 -5.05 -1.30 -14.24
CA GLY A 388 -4.05 -2.22 -13.69
C GLY A 388 -4.67 -3.45 -13.04
N ASN A 389 -3.96 -4.57 -13.11
CA ASN A 389 -4.44 -5.86 -12.62
C ASN A 389 -4.20 -6.08 -11.11
N ALA A 390 -3.45 -5.19 -10.46
CA ALA A 390 -3.05 -5.30 -9.07
C ALA A 390 -2.92 -3.91 -8.42
N ASP A 391 -2.20 -3.84 -7.30
CA ASP A 391 -1.97 -2.64 -6.50
C ASP A 391 -1.42 -1.46 -7.33
N GLY A 392 -1.89 -0.26 -7.02
CA GLY A 392 -1.40 0.99 -7.63
C GLY A 392 0.00 1.34 -7.15
N VAL A 393 0.20 1.42 -5.84
CA VAL A 393 1.51 1.62 -5.22
C VAL A 393 1.73 0.57 -4.16
N HIS A 394 2.88 -0.10 -4.20
CA HIS A 394 3.18 -1.23 -3.34
C HIS A 394 4.58 -1.09 -2.75
N VAL A 395 4.67 -0.73 -1.47
CA VAL A 395 5.94 -0.43 -0.82
C VAL A 395 6.16 -1.30 0.41
N ARG A 396 7.25 -2.08 0.37
CA ARG A 396 7.62 -3.04 1.40
C ARG A 396 9.00 -2.75 1.97
N ALA A 397 9.09 -2.68 3.30
CA ALA A 397 10.35 -2.62 4.03
C ALA A 397 11.28 -1.47 3.60
N ASN A 398 10.71 -0.33 3.19
CA ASN A 398 11.53 0.85 2.95
C ASN A 398 11.96 1.48 4.27
N LEU A 399 13.15 2.06 4.27
CA LEU A 399 13.69 2.77 5.43
C LEU A 399 13.02 4.14 5.59
N LEU A 400 13.17 5.00 4.58
CA LEU A 400 12.34 6.20 4.41
C LEU A 400 11.16 5.85 3.50
N GLY A 401 9.95 6.02 4.02
CA GLY A 401 8.69 5.75 3.35
C GLY A 401 8.49 6.58 2.07
N PRO A 402 7.54 6.19 1.22
CA PRO A 402 7.33 6.84 -0.06
C PRO A 402 6.72 8.24 0.10
N TRP A 403 6.92 9.09 -0.91
CA TRP A 403 6.18 10.33 -1.09
C TRP A 403 5.27 10.19 -2.32
N ILE A 404 3.96 10.17 -2.12
CA ILE A 404 2.95 9.95 -3.16
C ILE A 404 2.05 11.19 -3.20
N GLU A 405 2.24 12.05 -4.20
CA GLU A 405 1.53 13.33 -4.28
C GLU A 405 0.95 13.62 -5.66
N GLY A 406 -0.30 14.10 -5.68
CA GLY A 406 -0.97 14.54 -6.91
C GLY A 406 -1.25 13.43 -7.91
N CYS A 407 -1.28 12.16 -7.49
CA CYS A 407 -1.46 11.00 -8.34
C CYS A 407 -2.93 10.62 -8.52
N ALA A 408 -3.25 9.87 -9.59
CA ALA A 408 -4.59 9.36 -9.86
C ALA A 408 -4.59 7.85 -10.11
N PHE A 409 -5.47 7.11 -9.43
CA PHE A 409 -5.67 5.67 -9.62
C PHE A 409 -7.15 5.39 -9.89
N ASN A 410 -7.47 4.84 -11.05
CA ASN A 410 -8.84 4.56 -11.47
C ASN A 410 -8.95 3.14 -12.04
N GLY A 411 -9.84 2.32 -11.48
CA GLY A 411 -10.09 0.97 -11.98
C GLY A 411 -8.85 0.08 -11.86
N ILE A 412 -8.44 -0.25 -10.64
CA ILE A 412 -7.27 -1.11 -10.40
C ILE A 412 -7.67 -2.38 -9.65
N GLY A 413 -6.97 -3.47 -9.95
CA GLY A 413 -7.31 -4.83 -9.52
C GLY A 413 -6.92 -5.20 -8.09
N ASP A 414 -6.45 -4.26 -7.25
CA ASP A 414 -6.17 -4.51 -5.83
C ASP A 414 -6.23 -3.20 -5.01
N ASP A 415 -5.26 -2.94 -4.13
CA ASP A 415 -5.17 -1.75 -3.28
C ASP A 415 -4.61 -0.53 -4.03
N GLY A 416 -5.10 0.68 -3.72
CA GLY A 416 -4.56 1.93 -4.28
C GLY A 416 -3.11 2.15 -3.84
N VAL A 417 -2.88 2.15 -2.53
CA VAL A 417 -1.55 2.20 -1.92
C VAL A 417 -1.46 1.13 -0.82
N ALA A 418 -0.44 0.29 -0.85
CA ALA A 418 -0.12 -0.68 0.19
C ALA A 418 1.28 -0.43 0.78
N LEU A 419 1.33 -0.05 2.06
CA LEU A 419 2.58 0.19 2.80
C LEU A 419 2.70 -0.82 3.94
N TYR A 420 3.76 -1.63 3.95
CA TYR A 420 3.92 -2.64 4.99
C TYR A 420 5.34 -3.19 5.12
N ASN A 421 5.51 -4.07 6.09
CA ASN A 421 6.57 -5.07 6.10
C ASN A 421 5.96 -6.45 6.41
N LYS A 422 6.72 -7.53 6.22
CA LYS A 422 6.26 -8.89 6.48
C LYS A 422 6.88 -9.48 7.74
N GLY A 423 6.08 -10.29 8.43
CA GLY A 423 6.52 -11.12 9.54
C GLY A 423 7.38 -12.28 9.05
N MET A 424 8.48 -12.53 9.77
CA MET A 424 9.37 -13.68 9.54
C MET A 424 9.07 -14.73 10.61
N ALA A 425 8.60 -15.92 10.22
CA ALA A 425 8.24 -16.96 11.16
C ALA A 425 9.45 -17.52 11.93
N ILE A 426 9.29 -17.71 13.24
CA ILE A 426 10.29 -18.33 14.10
C ILE A 426 10.14 -19.85 14.02
N GLY A 427 11.18 -20.52 13.53
CA GLY A 427 11.25 -21.98 13.47
C GLY A 427 11.81 -22.60 14.76
N ALA A 428 12.83 -21.98 15.36
CA ALA A 428 13.44 -22.47 16.60
C ALA A 428 14.13 -21.35 17.39
N ARG A 429 14.48 -21.65 18.65
CA ARG A 429 15.29 -20.80 19.54
C ARG A 429 16.57 -21.56 19.96
N PRO A 430 17.67 -21.50 19.19
CA PRO A 430 18.90 -22.22 19.53
C PRO A 430 19.60 -21.72 20.80
N ALA A 431 19.43 -20.44 21.15
CA ALA A 431 20.00 -19.84 22.36
C ALA A 431 19.10 -18.69 22.88
N PRO A 432 19.29 -18.19 24.11
CA PRO A 432 18.49 -17.08 24.64
C PRO A 432 18.55 -15.80 23.80
N ASP A 433 19.65 -15.56 23.10
CA ASP A 433 19.90 -14.39 22.26
C ASP A 433 19.80 -14.67 20.76
N THR A 434 19.36 -15.87 20.37
CA THR A 434 19.39 -16.32 18.97
C THR A 434 18.10 -17.03 18.58
N LEU A 435 17.51 -16.63 17.46
CA LEU A 435 16.33 -17.24 16.86
C LEU A 435 16.65 -17.73 15.45
N ALA A 436 16.19 -18.94 15.13
CA ALA A 436 16.19 -19.47 13.78
C ALA A 436 14.88 -19.08 13.09
N VAL A 437 14.96 -18.26 12.05
CA VAL A 437 13.80 -17.73 11.31
C VAL A 437 13.74 -18.27 9.89
N ALA A 438 12.54 -18.45 9.36
CA ALA A 438 12.37 -18.83 7.96
C ALA A 438 13.00 -17.77 7.03
N GLY A 439 13.69 -18.21 5.97
CA GLY A 439 14.29 -17.30 4.98
C GLY A 439 13.26 -16.52 4.14
N THR A 440 12.00 -16.95 4.18
CA THR A 440 10.89 -16.26 3.51
C THR A 440 10.74 -14.86 4.09
N PHE A 441 10.87 -13.85 3.23
CA PHE A 441 10.81 -12.43 3.61
C PHE A 441 11.92 -11.99 4.58
N MET A 442 12.97 -12.79 4.80
CA MET A 442 14.09 -12.41 5.65
C MET A 442 14.83 -11.20 5.08
N HIS A 443 14.89 -10.12 5.86
CA HIS A 443 15.50 -8.85 5.43
C HIS A 443 16.13 -8.05 6.58
N LEU A 444 16.35 -8.67 7.74
CA LEU A 444 17.03 -8.05 8.88
C LEU A 444 18.52 -7.87 8.60
N GLN A 445 19.09 -6.80 9.16
CA GLN A 445 20.51 -6.49 9.15
C GLN A 445 21.01 -6.21 10.56
N PRO A 446 22.31 -6.40 10.87
CA PRO A 446 22.91 -5.86 12.09
C PRO A 446 22.54 -4.38 12.29
N GLY A 447 22.08 -4.03 13.48
CA GLY A 447 21.56 -2.70 13.82
C GLY A 447 20.07 -2.50 13.57
N ASP A 448 19.39 -3.38 12.82
CA ASP A 448 17.93 -3.33 12.74
C ASP A 448 17.32 -3.67 14.10
N THR A 449 16.22 -3.01 14.43
CA THR A 449 15.39 -3.34 15.58
C THR A 449 14.21 -4.18 15.14
N PHE A 450 13.74 -5.08 16.00
CA PHE A 450 12.55 -5.89 15.75
C PHE A 450 11.74 -6.12 17.02
N VAL A 451 10.50 -6.57 16.82
CA VAL A 451 9.63 -7.11 17.86
C VAL A 451 9.18 -8.52 17.49
N ILE A 452 8.82 -9.30 18.51
CA ILE A 452 8.25 -10.64 18.32
C ILE A 452 6.75 -10.54 18.58
N PHE A 453 5.96 -11.00 17.63
CA PHE A 453 4.50 -10.98 17.66
C PHE A 453 3.94 -12.39 17.75
N ASN A 454 3.05 -12.62 18.72
CA ASN A 454 2.26 -13.84 18.80
C ASN A 454 0.99 -13.68 17.93
N PRO A 455 0.84 -14.45 16.83
CA PRO A 455 -0.30 -14.28 15.93
C PRO A 455 -1.62 -14.72 16.56
N PHE A 456 -1.63 -15.55 17.61
CA PHE A 456 -2.86 -16.10 18.18
C PHE A 456 -3.63 -15.11 19.04
N ASP A 457 -2.96 -14.50 20.01
CA ASP A 457 -3.55 -13.51 20.92
C ASP A 457 -3.29 -12.06 20.47
N GLY A 458 -2.37 -11.85 19.51
CA GLY A 458 -2.02 -10.53 19.02
C GLY A 458 -1.14 -9.71 19.97
N GLN A 459 -0.40 -10.37 20.88
CA GLN A 459 0.50 -9.73 21.84
C GLN A 459 1.94 -9.61 21.32
N LEU A 460 2.69 -8.63 21.86
CA LEU A 460 4.14 -8.54 21.68
C LEU A 460 4.86 -9.25 22.82
N LEU A 461 5.98 -9.90 22.51
CA LEU A 461 6.78 -10.65 23.49
C LEU A 461 8.06 -9.89 23.87
N GLY A 462 8.08 -9.42 25.12
CA GLY A 462 9.17 -8.63 25.69
C GLY A 462 9.38 -7.28 25.00
N ALA A 463 10.50 -6.64 25.32
CA ALA A 463 10.91 -5.37 24.73
C ALA A 463 11.43 -5.54 23.28
N PRO A 464 11.48 -4.44 22.47
CA PRO A 464 12.19 -4.45 21.20
C PRO A 464 13.65 -4.87 21.35
N ARG A 465 14.17 -5.55 20.32
CA ARG A 465 15.54 -6.11 20.31
C ARG A 465 16.31 -5.60 19.10
N THR A 466 17.61 -5.48 19.25
CA THR A 466 18.53 -5.04 18.19
C THR A 466 19.30 -6.23 17.66
N VAL A 467 19.28 -6.42 16.34
CA VAL A 467 20.03 -7.47 15.65
C VAL A 467 21.52 -7.18 15.76
N THR A 468 22.30 -8.17 16.18
CA THR A 468 23.77 -8.09 16.22
C THR A 468 24.39 -8.85 15.06
N THR A 469 23.85 -10.02 14.70
CA THR A 469 24.32 -10.82 13.56
C THR A 469 23.17 -11.54 12.86
N VAL A 470 23.35 -11.80 11.57
CA VAL A 470 22.44 -12.59 10.74
C VAL A 470 23.28 -13.54 9.89
N ARG A 471 22.96 -14.83 9.87
CA ARG A 471 23.66 -15.84 9.07
C ARG A 471 22.73 -16.99 8.66
N PRO A 472 23.04 -17.75 7.59
CA PRO A 472 22.36 -19.01 7.33
C PRO A 472 22.47 -19.96 8.53
N ALA A 473 21.37 -20.63 8.89
CA ALA A 473 21.34 -21.53 10.03
C ALA A 473 22.25 -22.75 9.80
N GLY A 474 23.07 -23.10 10.80
CA GLY A 474 23.95 -24.28 10.76
C GLY A 474 25.35 -24.06 10.16
N GLU A 475 25.69 -22.87 9.68
CA GLU A 475 27.06 -22.54 9.22
C GLU A 475 27.95 -22.04 10.37
N LYS A 476 29.21 -22.52 10.44
CA LYS A 476 30.21 -22.01 11.41
C LYS A 476 30.66 -20.61 11.00
N ALA A 477 30.85 -19.73 11.98
CA ALA A 477 31.29 -18.35 11.77
C ALA A 477 32.62 -18.31 10.97
N VAL A 478 32.58 -17.80 9.75
CA VAL A 478 33.78 -17.42 9.00
C VAL A 478 33.87 -15.90 9.05
N GLY A 479 34.97 -15.39 9.63
CA GLY A 479 35.23 -13.95 9.68
C GLY A 479 35.39 -13.39 8.27
N GLY A 480 34.47 -12.52 7.88
CA GLY A 480 34.52 -11.86 6.58
C GLY A 480 33.22 -11.13 6.31
N ALA A 481 33.25 -9.80 6.37
CA ALA A 481 32.15 -8.95 5.95
C ALA A 481 32.03 -8.99 4.41
N SER A 482 31.22 -9.90 3.87
CA SER A 482 30.78 -9.85 2.48
C SER A 482 29.36 -10.42 2.35
N GLY A 483 28.41 -9.76 3.01
CA GLY A 483 26.97 -10.01 2.84
C GLY A 483 26.50 -9.55 1.45
N HIS A 484 26.82 -10.33 0.41
CA HIS A 484 26.22 -10.14 -0.90
C HIS A 484 24.75 -10.55 -0.83
N TRP A 485 23.89 -9.54 -0.91
CA TRP A 485 22.44 -9.62 -1.08
C TRP A 485 22.04 -10.60 -2.19
N GLN A 486 21.59 -11.80 -1.84
CA GLN A 486 20.86 -12.65 -2.77
C GLN A 486 19.35 -12.47 -2.57
N GLN A 487 18.80 -11.42 -3.17
CA GLN A 487 17.36 -11.34 -3.49
C GLN A 487 17.03 -12.23 -4.72
N SER A 488 17.62 -13.41 -4.83
CA SER A 488 17.39 -14.30 -5.99
C SER A 488 15.99 -14.93 -6.02
N ALA A 489 15.15 -14.73 -4.99
CA ALA A 489 13.83 -15.37 -4.91
C ALA A 489 12.63 -14.43 -4.70
N ALA A 490 12.82 -13.14 -4.39
CA ALA A 490 11.69 -12.24 -4.08
C ALA A 490 10.90 -11.76 -5.31
N ARG A 491 11.36 -12.06 -6.54
CA ARG A 491 10.62 -11.75 -7.77
C ARG A 491 9.53 -12.78 -8.11
N ALA A 492 9.49 -13.95 -7.46
CA ALA A 492 8.71 -15.10 -7.96
C ALA A 492 7.49 -15.52 -7.13
N ASP A 493 7.34 -15.11 -5.87
CA ASP A 493 6.41 -15.77 -4.92
C ASP A 493 5.43 -14.84 -4.20
N GLU A 494 5.02 -13.72 -4.80
CA GLU A 494 4.06 -12.80 -4.15
C GLU A 494 2.58 -13.22 -4.31
N ALA A 495 2.33 -14.42 -4.86
CA ALA A 495 0.98 -14.94 -5.12
C ALA A 495 0.82 -16.47 -5.13
N SER A 496 1.87 -17.24 -4.85
CA SER A 496 1.78 -18.71 -4.82
C SER A 496 1.07 -19.20 -3.55
N ALA A 497 -0.26 -19.22 -3.60
CA ALA A 497 -1.15 -20.15 -2.90
C ALA A 497 -0.60 -20.81 -1.62
N GLY A 498 -0.49 -20.07 -0.52
CA GLY A 498 -0.36 -20.73 0.78
C GLY A 498 1.03 -21.26 1.15
N ARG A 499 2.05 -21.22 0.27
CA ARG A 499 3.31 -21.92 0.55
C ARG A 499 4.39 -20.98 1.08
N ALA A 500 4.97 -21.33 2.23
CA ALA A 500 6.38 -21.02 2.44
C ALA A 500 7.15 -21.65 1.26
N PRO A 501 8.07 -20.95 0.60
CA PRO A 501 8.97 -21.59 -0.35
C PRO A 501 9.60 -22.78 0.37
N ALA A 502 9.40 -23.99 -0.16
CA ALA A 502 9.97 -25.22 0.39
C ALA A 502 11.52 -25.22 0.41
N THR A 503 12.13 -24.13 -0.07
CA THR A 503 13.56 -23.91 -0.26
C THR A 503 14.08 -22.64 0.44
N ALA A 504 13.24 -21.89 1.16
CA ALA A 504 13.72 -20.73 1.91
C ALA A 504 14.44 -21.23 3.18
N GLY A 505 15.75 -21.48 3.05
CA GLY A 505 16.60 -21.91 4.15
C GLY A 505 16.40 -21.08 5.42
N SER A 506 16.73 -21.65 6.58
CA SER A 506 16.60 -20.96 7.86
C SER A 506 17.78 -20.00 8.08
N TRP A 507 17.55 -18.92 8.81
CA TRP A 507 18.57 -17.93 9.20
C TRP A 507 18.65 -17.83 10.72
N ASP A 508 19.86 -17.87 11.28
CA ASP A 508 20.10 -17.51 12.67
C ASP A 508 20.18 -15.99 12.78
N VAL A 509 19.36 -15.42 13.65
CA VAL A 509 19.35 -14.00 14.01
C VAL A 509 19.75 -13.89 15.47
N THR A 510 20.94 -13.36 15.73
CA THR A 510 21.39 -13.05 17.10
C THR A 510 21.10 -11.59 17.42
N PHE A 511 20.77 -11.30 18.68
CA PHE A 511 20.28 -9.99 19.09
C PHE A 511 20.56 -9.66 20.55
N THR A 512 20.36 -8.38 20.90
CA THR A 512 20.44 -7.87 22.27
C THR A 512 19.24 -6.95 22.58
N PRO A 513 18.68 -6.98 23.81
CA PRO A 513 18.97 -7.93 24.89
C PRO A 513 18.46 -9.34 24.56
N ALA A 514 19.03 -10.36 25.23
CA ALA A 514 18.57 -11.74 25.13
C ALA A 514 17.11 -11.89 25.63
N LEU A 515 16.40 -12.92 25.14
CA LEU A 515 15.08 -13.30 25.66
C LEU A 515 15.21 -13.78 27.10
N GLU A 516 14.40 -13.25 28.00
CA GLU A 516 14.38 -13.66 29.40
C GLU A 516 13.81 -15.08 29.55
N THR A 517 14.01 -15.71 30.71
CA THR A 517 13.40 -17.02 31.02
C THR A 517 11.86 -16.97 31.03
N GLY A 518 11.27 -15.79 31.32
CA GLY A 518 9.82 -15.54 31.21
C GLY A 518 9.30 -15.41 29.77
N ASP A 519 10.17 -15.11 28.80
CA ASP A 519 9.81 -15.00 27.37
C ASP A 519 9.77 -16.37 26.66
N ALA A 520 9.79 -17.49 27.39
CA ALA A 520 9.97 -18.83 26.82
C ALA A 520 8.72 -19.45 26.15
N GLY A 521 7.53 -18.86 26.30
CA GLY A 521 6.27 -19.41 25.82
C GLY A 521 5.73 -18.69 24.59
N PHE A 522 6.13 -19.11 23.39
CA PHE A 522 5.48 -18.66 22.14
C PHE A 522 5.52 -19.75 21.06
N PRO A 523 4.55 -19.79 20.13
CA PRO A 523 4.46 -20.85 19.14
C PRO A 523 5.65 -20.80 18.18
N MET A 524 6.28 -21.95 17.94
CA MET A 524 7.36 -22.12 16.96
C MET A 524 7.38 -23.56 16.45
N GLY A 525 7.99 -23.78 15.28
CA GLY A 525 8.19 -25.11 14.70
C GLY A 525 7.00 -25.74 14.00
N ASP A 526 5.85 -25.07 13.89
CA ASP A 526 4.69 -25.54 13.12
C ASP A 526 4.97 -25.47 11.61
N ALA A 527 4.53 -26.49 10.86
CA ALA A 527 4.68 -26.58 9.41
C ALA A 527 3.84 -25.52 8.67
N THR A 528 2.68 -25.15 9.21
CA THR A 528 1.94 -23.95 8.79
C THR A 528 2.66 -22.73 9.36
N TRP A 529 3.64 -22.22 8.60
CA TRP A 529 4.60 -21.22 9.06
C TRP A 529 3.99 -20.00 9.76
N TRP A 530 2.82 -19.53 9.33
CA TRP A 530 2.18 -18.34 9.89
C TRP A 530 1.50 -18.57 11.25
N LYS A 531 1.40 -19.83 11.73
CA LYS A 531 1.01 -20.16 13.11
C LYS A 531 2.15 -19.94 14.10
N ASN A 532 3.38 -19.88 13.62
CA ASN A 532 4.53 -19.57 14.48
C ASN A 532 4.55 -18.07 14.81
N ALA A 533 5.13 -17.72 15.96
CA ALA A 533 5.44 -16.35 16.30
C ALA A 533 6.31 -15.70 15.21
N GLN A 534 6.11 -14.41 14.99
CA GLN A 534 6.65 -13.69 13.84
C GLN A 534 7.57 -12.57 14.30
N LEU A 535 8.77 -12.48 13.74
CA LEU A 535 9.62 -11.29 13.84
C LEU A 535 9.12 -10.23 12.86
N PHE A 536 8.85 -9.03 13.37
CA PHE A 536 8.62 -7.84 12.57
C PHE A 536 9.75 -6.84 12.75
N ASN A 537 10.44 -6.51 11.66
CA ASN A 537 11.43 -5.43 11.64
C ASN A 537 10.73 -4.09 11.95
N ARG A 538 11.29 -3.31 12.87
CA ARG A 538 10.81 -1.99 13.31
C ARG A 538 11.69 -0.84 12.82
N THR A 539 12.81 -1.12 12.18
CA THR A 539 13.65 -0.13 11.50
C THR A 539 13.14 0.15 10.08
N ARG A 540 12.74 -0.88 9.33
CA ARG A 540 12.30 -0.79 7.93
C ARG A 540 10.78 -0.90 7.81
N VAL A 541 10.09 0.15 8.22
CA VAL A 541 8.62 0.18 8.34
C VAL A 541 7.96 1.29 7.50
N ASN A 542 8.65 1.75 6.45
CA ASN A 542 8.20 2.87 5.63
C ASN A 542 7.98 4.15 6.45
N ALA A 543 8.83 4.39 7.45
CA ALA A 543 8.70 5.55 8.34
C ALA A 543 8.78 6.86 7.54
N GLY A 544 7.97 7.87 7.89
CA GLY A 544 8.01 9.16 7.20
C GLY A 544 7.24 9.19 5.87
N PHE A 545 6.29 8.28 5.66
CA PHE A 545 5.53 8.21 4.41
C PHE A 545 4.53 9.36 4.25
N VAL A 546 4.28 9.76 3.01
CA VAL A 546 3.30 10.80 2.66
C VAL A 546 2.41 10.33 1.52
N VAL A 547 1.10 10.37 1.72
CA VAL A 547 0.06 10.13 0.71
C VAL A 547 -0.83 11.36 0.67
N LYS A 548 -0.55 12.26 -0.27
CA LYS A 548 -1.11 13.62 -0.29
C LYS A 548 -1.79 13.99 -1.60
N ASN A 549 -2.99 14.58 -1.53
CA ASN A 549 -3.67 15.17 -2.69
C ASN A 549 -3.84 14.20 -3.88
N ASN A 550 -4.07 12.92 -3.61
CA ASN A 550 -4.27 11.91 -4.66
C ASN A 550 -5.77 11.65 -4.89
N THR A 551 -6.10 11.11 -6.06
CA THR A 551 -7.46 10.67 -6.41
C THR A 551 -7.50 9.15 -6.60
N PHE A 552 -8.43 8.49 -5.93
CA PHE A 552 -8.67 7.06 -6.03
C PHE A 552 -10.13 6.84 -6.43
N THR A 553 -10.36 6.10 -7.51
CA THR A 553 -11.70 5.81 -8.03
C THR A 553 -11.81 4.35 -8.41
N SER A 554 -12.92 3.70 -8.05
CA SER A 554 -13.22 2.31 -8.46
C SER A 554 -12.08 1.33 -8.11
N ILE A 555 -11.60 1.41 -6.87
CA ILE A 555 -10.53 0.54 -6.36
C ILE A 555 -11.11 -0.80 -5.90
N ARG A 556 -10.50 -1.92 -6.31
CA ARG A 556 -11.02 -3.25 -5.98
C ARG A 556 -11.07 -3.54 -4.49
N ARG A 557 -10.15 -3.03 -3.66
CA ARG A 557 -10.14 -3.34 -2.21
C ARG A 557 -9.99 -2.09 -1.36
N TYR A 558 -8.76 -1.72 -0.97
CA TYR A 558 -8.53 -0.54 -0.14
C TYR A 558 -8.02 0.64 -0.97
N GLY A 559 -8.48 1.86 -0.68
CA GLY A 559 -7.86 3.06 -1.28
C GLY A 559 -6.41 3.21 -0.80
N VAL A 560 -6.21 3.23 0.52
CA VAL A 560 -4.89 3.20 1.16
C VAL A 560 -4.91 2.18 2.29
N ILE A 561 -3.92 1.29 2.33
CA ILE A 561 -3.64 0.41 3.46
C ILE A 561 -2.21 0.63 3.97
N ALA A 562 -2.07 0.96 5.26
CA ALA A 562 -0.75 1.20 5.86
C ALA A 562 -0.53 0.42 7.17
N ARG A 563 0.64 -0.23 7.26
CA ARG A 563 1.25 -0.78 8.47
C ARG A 563 2.64 -0.16 8.62
N ALA A 564 2.64 1.13 8.91
CA ALA A 564 3.81 2.00 8.82
C ALA A 564 3.76 3.09 9.89
N THR A 565 4.90 3.70 10.19
CA THR A 565 4.98 4.74 11.22
C THR A 565 5.24 6.11 10.64
N ASP A 566 5.00 7.15 11.44
CA ASP A 566 5.41 8.52 11.14
C ASP A 566 4.85 9.02 9.80
N GLY A 567 3.55 8.84 9.60
CA GLY A 567 2.92 8.98 8.29
C GLY A 567 1.88 10.09 8.20
N VAL A 568 1.66 10.57 6.97
CA VAL A 568 0.58 11.51 6.66
C VAL A 568 -0.23 11.00 5.47
N ILE A 569 -1.56 10.91 5.64
CA ILE A 569 -2.54 10.63 4.59
C ILE A 569 -3.51 11.82 4.55
N THR A 570 -3.30 12.77 3.64
CA THR A 570 -4.04 14.03 3.67
C THR A 570 -4.49 14.57 2.31
N GLY A 571 -5.65 15.23 2.26
CA GLY A 571 -6.14 15.89 1.05
C GLY A 571 -6.55 14.95 -0.08
N ASN A 572 -6.64 13.63 0.18
CA ASN A 572 -6.98 12.66 -0.86
C ASN A 572 -8.49 12.63 -1.11
N THR A 573 -8.87 12.32 -2.35
CA THR A 573 -10.26 12.02 -2.73
C THR A 573 -10.37 10.52 -3.06
N ILE A 574 -11.19 9.79 -2.32
CA ILE A 574 -11.38 8.34 -2.45
C ILE A 574 -12.85 8.04 -2.65
N THR A 575 -13.21 7.50 -3.82
CA THR A 575 -14.60 7.17 -4.16
C THR A 575 -14.71 5.78 -4.75
N GLY A 576 -15.66 4.98 -4.27
CA GLY A 576 -15.96 3.69 -4.90
C GLY A 576 -14.90 2.61 -4.63
N SER A 577 -14.18 2.69 -3.51
CA SER A 577 -13.34 1.57 -3.04
C SER A 577 -14.25 0.46 -2.52
N SER A 578 -14.10 -0.77 -3.02
CA SER A 578 -15.03 -1.84 -2.62
C SER A 578 -14.94 -2.17 -1.12
N ASN A 579 -13.77 -1.98 -0.51
CA ASN A 579 -13.56 -2.05 0.92
C ASN A 579 -13.23 -0.66 1.49
N SER A 580 -12.53 -0.58 2.63
CA SER A 580 -12.23 0.69 3.31
C SER A 580 -11.54 1.69 2.39
N GLY A 581 -11.89 2.98 2.50
CA GLY A 581 -11.18 4.05 1.79
C GLY A 581 -9.74 4.16 2.30
N ILE A 582 -9.58 4.23 3.62
CA ILE A 582 -8.27 4.21 4.29
C ILE A 582 -8.32 3.15 5.39
N THR A 583 -7.29 2.30 5.49
CA THR A 583 -7.20 1.32 6.56
C THR A 583 -5.79 1.14 7.13
N LEU A 584 -5.70 0.99 8.46
CA LEU A 584 -4.49 0.58 9.18
C LEU A 584 -4.76 -0.81 9.79
N LEU A 585 -4.31 -1.86 9.12
CA LEU A 585 -4.75 -3.24 9.43
C LEU A 585 -3.63 -4.26 9.25
N ASN A 586 -3.26 -5.03 10.27
CA ASN A 586 -2.37 -6.19 10.09
C ASN A 586 -3.11 -7.42 9.53
N GLU A 587 -2.36 -8.36 8.98
CA GLU A 587 -2.83 -9.67 8.52
C GLU A 587 -1.97 -10.75 9.20
N PRO A 588 -2.37 -11.30 10.36
CA PRO A 588 -1.54 -12.19 11.18
C PRO A 588 -1.38 -13.61 10.62
N ASN A 589 -2.18 -13.95 9.60
CA ASN A 589 -2.24 -15.27 8.98
C ASN A 589 -1.31 -15.35 7.76
N PHE A 590 -1.69 -16.13 6.74
CA PHE A 590 -0.93 -16.41 5.53
C PHE A 590 -0.20 -15.21 4.89
N TRP A 591 -0.74 -13.99 4.94
CA TRP A 591 -0.05 -12.85 4.33
C TRP A 591 1.07 -12.26 5.20
N ALA A 592 0.95 -12.39 6.54
CA ALA A 592 1.84 -11.82 7.54
C ALA A 592 2.19 -10.33 7.29
N ASN A 593 1.27 -9.56 6.69
CA ASN A 593 1.49 -8.14 6.41
C ASN A 593 1.28 -7.33 7.70
N GLY A 594 2.26 -6.56 8.12
CA GLY A 594 2.21 -5.98 9.46
C GLY A 594 3.40 -5.09 9.84
N LEU A 595 3.51 -4.71 11.12
CA LEU A 595 2.57 -5.06 12.20
C LEU A 595 1.52 -3.98 12.41
N HIS A 596 1.84 -2.93 13.15
CA HIS A 596 0.93 -1.85 13.48
C HIS A 596 1.50 -0.51 13.03
N SER A 597 0.63 0.50 13.05
CA SER A 597 0.96 1.87 12.70
C SER A 597 1.10 2.73 13.95
N GLU A 598 2.00 3.72 13.89
CA GLU A 598 2.24 4.66 14.99
C GLU A 598 2.45 6.07 14.43
N ARG A 599 1.93 7.09 15.12
CA ARG A 599 2.11 8.51 14.74
C ARG A 599 1.68 8.75 13.29
N VAL A 600 0.43 8.39 12.97
CA VAL A 600 -0.14 8.56 11.63
C VAL A 600 -1.27 9.58 11.67
N LEU A 601 -1.16 10.60 10.82
CA LEU A 601 -2.20 11.59 10.59
C LEU A 601 -3.03 11.22 9.36
N ILE A 602 -4.33 11.04 9.55
CA ILE A 602 -5.34 10.85 8.49
C ILE A 602 -6.23 12.09 8.52
N ALA A 603 -5.96 13.07 7.65
CA ALA A 603 -6.63 14.36 7.74
C ALA A 603 -7.10 14.97 6.43
N ARG A 604 -8.25 15.66 6.45
CA ARG A 604 -8.75 16.44 5.30
C ARG A 604 -8.94 15.60 4.03
N ASN A 605 -9.28 14.32 4.18
CA ASN A 605 -9.61 13.45 3.06
C ASN A 605 -11.11 13.52 2.76
N LYS A 606 -11.49 13.35 1.49
CA LYS A 606 -12.87 13.17 1.04
C LYS A 606 -13.07 11.71 0.66
N ILE A 607 -13.87 10.99 1.43
CA ILE A 607 -14.09 9.55 1.28
C ILE A 607 -15.57 9.31 1.01
N SER A 608 -15.90 8.53 -0.01
CA SER A 608 -17.31 8.28 -0.38
C SER A 608 -17.54 6.92 -1.00
N ALA A 609 -18.73 6.36 -0.79
CA ALA A 609 -19.18 5.11 -1.40
C ALA A 609 -18.16 3.98 -1.23
N THR A 610 -17.75 3.72 0.02
CA THR A 610 -16.75 2.69 0.37
C THR A 610 -17.35 1.55 1.19
N ALA A 611 -16.58 0.47 1.37
CA ALA A 611 -16.93 -0.69 2.21
C ALA A 611 -18.24 -1.37 1.79
N PHE A 612 -18.34 -1.73 0.52
CA PHE A 612 -19.51 -2.35 -0.10
C PHE A 612 -19.27 -3.76 -0.68
N ASP A 613 -18.10 -4.36 -0.51
CA ASP A 613 -17.90 -5.77 -0.88
C ASP A 613 -18.41 -6.72 0.21
N ALA A 614 -18.65 -7.99 -0.13
CA ALA A 614 -19.20 -8.99 0.79
C ALA A 614 -18.35 -9.26 2.06
N SER A 615 -17.06 -8.88 2.06
CA SER A 615 -16.13 -9.07 3.18
C SER A 615 -15.95 -7.81 4.05
N SER A 616 -16.64 -6.71 3.73
CA SER A 616 -16.44 -5.40 4.35
C SER A 616 -17.26 -5.18 5.64
N SER A 617 -17.95 -6.20 6.14
CA SER A 617 -18.79 -6.13 7.36
C SER A 617 -18.03 -5.82 8.65
N ALA A 618 -16.69 -5.78 8.63
CA ALA A 618 -15.82 -5.34 9.73
C ALA A 618 -14.91 -4.15 9.33
N SER A 619 -15.33 -3.38 8.33
CA SER A 619 -14.60 -2.25 7.74
C SER A 619 -15.32 -0.92 7.99
N GLY A 620 -14.73 0.18 7.51
CA GLY A 620 -15.33 1.51 7.51
C GLY A 620 -14.73 2.40 6.42
N GLY A 621 -15.24 3.63 6.27
CA GLY A 621 -14.60 4.63 5.40
C GLY A 621 -13.14 4.86 5.78
N VAL A 622 -12.90 5.07 7.07
CA VAL A 622 -11.58 4.97 7.72
C VAL A 622 -11.63 3.84 8.75
N ALA A 623 -10.70 2.89 8.67
CA ALA A 623 -10.65 1.75 9.60
C ALA A 623 -9.25 1.57 10.19
N VAL A 624 -9.13 1.44 11.51
CA VAL A 624 -7.89 1.12 12.22
C VAL A 624 -8.19 -0.11 13.04
N ASN A 625 -7.45 -1.19 12.82
CA ASN A 625 -7.74 -2.45 13.48
C ASN A 625 -6.46 -3.30 13.61
N LEU A 626 -6.40 -4.09 14.67
CA LEU A 626 -5.42 -5.15 14.83
C LEU A 626 -6.18 -6.47 14.92
N ARG A 627 -5.73 -7.46 14.16
CA ARG A 627 -6.25 -8.83 14.12
C ARG A 627 -5.25 -9.78 14.76
N SER A 628 -5.79 -10.77 15.44
CA SER A 628 -5.12 -12.01 15.85
C SER A 628 -5.88 -13.21 15.30
N LEU A 629 -5.30 -14.41 15.35
CA LEU A 629 -5.96 -15.62 14.88
C LEU A 629 -7.18 -15.97 15.75
N TYR A 630 -7.11 -15.80 17.07
CA TYR A 630 -8.25 -16.03 17.96
C TYR A 630 -9.44 -15.10 17.66
N ASP A 631 -9.16 -13.86 17.32
CA ASP A 631 -10.20 -12.87 17.04
C ASP A 631 -10.77 -13.00 15.62
N HIS A 632 -9.88 -13.16 14.62
CA HIS A 632 -10.23 -13.06 13.21
C HIS A 632 -10.59 -14.38 12.52
N SER A 633 -10.10 -15.52 13.03
CA SER A 633 -10.31 -16.82 12.39
C SER A 633 -11.34 -17.64 13.14
N ALA A 634 -12.41 -18.04 12.46
CA ALA A 634 -13.39 -18.97 13.02
C ALA A 634 -12.75 -20.31 13.43
N ASP A 635 -11.69 -20.73 12.73
CA ASP A 635 -11.01 -22.01 13.00
C ASP A 635 -10.20 -21.99 14.30
N PHE A 636 -9.70 -20.81 14.72
CA PHE A 636 -8.86 -20.67 15.92
C PHE A 636 -9.59 -19.98 17.07
N ARG A 637 -10.76 -19.40 16.82
CA ARG A 637 -11.56 -18.76 17.85
C ARG A 637 -11.81 -19.73 19.01
N PRO A 638 -11.53 -19.33 20.27
CA PRO A 638 -11.84 -20.17 21.43
C PRO A 638 -13.31 -20.56 21.42
N LYS A 639 -13.59 -21.85 21.62
CA LYS A 639 -14.96 -22.39 21.65
C LYS A 639 -15.66 -22.07 22.96
N ASP A 640 -14.89 -22.01 24.04
CA ASP A 640 -15.35 -21.72 25.39
C ASP A 640 -14.67 -20.44 25.90
N GLY A 641 -15.43 -19.59 26.60
CA GLY A 641 -14.93 -18.34 27.18
C GLY A 641 -14.91 -17.14 26.21
N PRO A 642 -14.51 -15.95 26.70
CA PRO A 642 -14.45 -14.75 25.88
C PRO A 642 -13.35 -14.84 24.82
N ILE A 643 -13.61 -14.27 23.64
CA ILE A 643 -12.63 -14.16 22.58
C ILE A 643 -11.56 -13.13 23.00
N PRO A 644 -10.27 -13.51 23.12
CA PRO A 644 -9.22 -12.58 23.48
C PRO A 644 -9.11 -11.46 22.44
N LYS A 645 -9.26 -10.21 22.89
CA LYS A 645 -8.99 -9.06 22.03
C LYS A 645 -7.48 -8.88 21.88
N PRO A 646 -7.02 -8.50 20.68
CA PRO A 646 -5.60 -8.31 20.45
C PRO A 646 -5.07 -7.06 21.16
N ALA A 647 -3.75 -6.97 21.32
CA ALA A 647 -3.12 -5.87 22.05
C ALA A 647 -3.44 -4.51 21.42
N ARG A 648 -3.48 -3.45 22.24
CA ARG A 648 -3.67 -2.07 21.77
C ARG A 648 -2.37 -1.55 21.12
N LEU A 649 -1.99 -2.08 19.96
CA LEU A 649 -0.68 -1.80 19.34
C LEU A 649 -0.65 -0.55 18.47
N HIS A 650 -1.76 -0.18 17.81
CA HIS A 650 -1.79 1.11 17.10
C HIS A 650 -1.67 2.26 18.11
N ARG A 651 -0.81 3.25 17.83
CA ARG A 651 -0.55 4.36 18.77
C ARG A 651 -0.54 5.72 18.08
N ALA A 652 -1.00 6.76 18.76
CA ALA A 652 -0.89 8.14 18.26
C ALA A 652 -1.51 8.30 16.86
N ILE A 653 -2.68 7.70 16.64
CA ILE A 653 -3.40 7.81 15.37
C ILE A 653 -4.37 8.99 15.43
N ARG A 654 -4.29 9.90 14.46
CA ARG A 654 -5.15 11.08 14.38
C ARG A 654 -6.03 10.98 13.13
N ILE A 655 -7.34 11.06 13.32
CA ILE A 655 -8.35 11.04 12.26
C ILE A 655 -9.09 12.38 12.34
N GLU A 656 -8.67 13.34 11.51
CA GLU A 656 -9.02 14.75 11.68
C GLU A 656 -9.61 15.40 10.43
N ASP A 657 -10.70 16.15 10.58
CA ASP A 657 -11.25 17.01 9.54
C ASP A 657 -11.53 16.29 8.20
N ASN A 658 -11.83 14.99 8.23
CA ASN A 658 -12.19 14.23 7.04
C ASN A 658 -13.68 14.41 6.72
N THR A 659 -14.05 14.36 5.44
CA THR A 659 -15.44 14.23 5.00
C THR A 659 -15.69 12.80 4.53
N ILE A 660 -16.61 12.10 5.19
CA ILE A 660 -16.96 10.71 4.91
C ILE A 660 -18.44 10.63 4.54
N ALA A 661 -18.74 10.31 3.28
CA ALA A 661 -20.10 10.27 2.74
C ALA A 661 -20.48 8.85 2.27
N ASP A 662 -21.78 8.56 2.21
CA ASP A 662 -22.34 7.37 1.54
C ASP A 662 -21.66 6.05 1.97
N TRP A 663 -21.46 5.91 3.28
CA TRP A 663 -20.76 4.79 3.91
C TRP A 663 -21.74 3.65 4.26
N ASN A 664 -21.28 2.39 4.18
CA ASN A 664 -22.16 1.20 4.25
C ASN A 664 -22.19 0.43 5.57
N HIS A 665 -21.14 0.50 6.41
CA HIS A 665 -21.08 -0.27 7.67
C HIS A 665 -20.65 0.62 8.84
N ARG A 666 -19.46 1.23 8.74
CA ARG A 666 -19.03 2.34 9.59
C ARG A 666 -18.46 3.48 8.77
N ALA A 667 -18.55 4.71 9.26
CA ALA A 667 -17.76 5.80 8.71
C ALA A 667 -16.32 5.74 9.26
N ILE A 668 -16.18 5.65 10.59
CA ILE A 668 -14.89 5.50 11.29
C ILE A 668 -14.96 4.27 12.20
N PHE A 669 -13.98 3.38 12.07
CA PHE A 669 -13.77 2.25 12.96
C PHE A 669 -12.36 2.31 13.55
N LEU A 670 -12.24 2.43 14.87
CA LEU A 670 -10.96 2.45 15.58
C LEU A 670 -10.92 1.33 16.61
N ARG A 671 -9.99 0.38 16.43
CA ARG A 671 -9.84 -0.77 17.32
C ARG A 671 -8.40 -1.11 17.64
N SER A 672 -8.20 -1.59 18.88
CA SER A 672 -6.90 -2.08 19.35
C SER A 672 -5.81 -1.01 19.23
N ALA A 673 -6.12 0.17 19.77
CA ALA A 673 -5.32 1.37 19.63
C ALA A 673 -5.23 2.16 20.93
N ALA A 674 -4.31 3.12 21.00
CA ALA A 674 -4.26 4.06 22.11
C ALA A 674 -3.70 5.43 21.70
N ASP A 675 -3.91 6.41 22.57
CA ASP A 675 -3.40 7.77 22.39
C ASP A 675 -3.92 8.40 21.07
N CYS A 676 -5.17 8.08 20.70
CA CYS A 676 -5.73 8.46 19.40
C CYS A 676 -6.63 9.69 19.48
N VAL A 677 -6.83 10.36 18.35
CA VAL A 677 -7.73 11.50 18.23
C VAL A 677 -8.68 11.28 17.06
N ILE A 678 -9.99 11.44 17.28
CA ILE A 678 -11.02 11.50 16.25
C ILE A 678 -11.72 12.85 16.37
N LYS A 679 -11.38 13.80 15.50
CA LYS A 679 -11.80 15.19 15.66
C LYS A 679 -12.25 15.86 14.36
N GLY A 680 -13.30 16.67 14.42
CA GLY A 680 -13.67 17.57 13.32
C GLY A 680 -14.16 16.88 12.05
N ASN A 681 -14.43 15.57 12.09
CA ASN A 681 -14.86 14.84 10.89
C ASN A 681 -16.33 15.14 10.57
N ILE A 682 -16.66 15.22 9.29
CA ILE A 682 -18.03 15.37 8.78
C ILE A 682 -18.46 14.02 8.22
N ILE A 683 -19.54 13.46 8.77
CA ILE A 683 -20.11 12.17 8.37
C ILE A 683 -21.53 12.41 7.85
N ALA A 684 -21.78 12.07 6.59
CA ALA A 684 -23.02 12.42 5.90
C ALA A 684 -23.52 11.31 4.96
N ALA A 685 -24.76 11.48 4.49
CA ALA A 685 -25.32 10.72 3.38
C ALA A 685 -25.88 11.68 2.33
N SER A 686 -25.60 11.41 1.06
CA SER A 686 -26.16 12.15 -0.07
C SER A 686 -27.68 11.92 -0.14
N PRO A 687 -28.49 12.90 -0.60
CA PRO A 687 -29.91 12.70 -0.84
C PRO A 687 -30.16 11.50 -1.77
N GLY A 688 -30.97 10.55 -1.32
CA GLY A 688 -31.30 9.33 -2.09
C GLY A 688 -30.20 8.26 -2.13
N ALA A 689 -29.15 8.38 -1.28
CA ALA A 689 -28.13 7.34 -1.15
C ALA A 689 -28.74 5.97 -0.82
N LYS A 690 -28.20 4.92 -1.47
CA LYS A 690 -28.60 3.53 -1.24
C LYS A 690 -27.45 2.79 -0.55
N PHE A 691 -27.80 2.01 0.47
CA PHE A 691 -26.86 1.24 1.28
C PHE A 691 -27.12 -0.25 1.11
N LEU A 692 -26.09 -1.07 1.31
CA LEU A 692 -26.21 -2.52 1.19
C LEU A 692 -27.13 -3.15 2.22
N ASP A 693 -27.10 -2.65 3.44
CA ASP A 693 -27.92 -3.15 4.54
C ASP A 693 -28.46 -1.96 5.34
N PRO A 694 -29.57 -1.35 4.87
CA PRO A 694 -30.15 -0.18 5.51
C PRO A 694 -30.71 -0.49 6.91
N ASP A 695 -31.01 -1.76 7.20
CA ASP A 695 -31.60 -2.23 8.45
C ASP A 695 -30.55 -2.68 9.48
N SER A 696 -29.27 -2.84 9.08
CA SER A 696 -28.14 -3.14 9.98
C SER A 696 -27.79 -2.02 10.96
N ASP A 697 -27.02 -2.39 12.00
CA ASP A 697 -26.38 -1.49 12.96
C ASP A 697 -25.25 -0.67 12.29
N ASN A 698 -25.65 0.24 11.41
CA ASN A 698 -24.80 1.26 10.84
C ASN A 698 -24.34 2.22 11.93
N ILE A 699 -23.04 2.21 12.24
CA ILE A 699 -22.45 3.03 13.30
C ILE A 699 -21.50 4.05 12.66
N ALA A 700 -21.75 5.34 12.88
CA ALA A 700 -20.89 6.39 12.32
C ALA A 700 -19.47 6.29 12.89
N ILE A 701 -19.31 6.28 14.22
CA ILE A 701 -18.01 6.13 14.89
C ILE A 701 -18.08 4.95 15.85
N LEU A 702 -17.31 3.89 15.56
CA LEU A 702 -17.12 2.75 16.46
C LEU A 702 -15.69 2.76 17.01
N VAL A 703 -15.58 2.82 18.33
CA VAL A 703 -14.32 2.70 19.05
C VAL A 703 -14.36 1.45 19.93
N ASP A 704 -13.41 0.54 19.74
CA ASP A 704 -13.40 -0.76 20.43
C ASP A 704 -12.00 -1.11 20.95
N ASN A 705 -11.86 -1.57 22.19
CA ASN A 705 -10.57 -1.97 22.74
C ASN A 705 -9.50 -0.88 22.59
N THR A 706 -9.75 0.28 23.18
CA THR A 706 -8.82 1.41 23.11
C THR A 706 -8.59 2.08 24.47
N ARG A 707 -7.55 2.90 24.58
CA ARG A 707 -7.35 3.78 25.75
C ARG A 707 -6.83 5.13 25.34
N ASP A 708 -7.05 6.12 26.19
CA ASP A 708 -6.46 7.45 26.05
C ASP A 708 -6.84 8.11 24.72
N CYS A 709 -8.00 7.76 24.18
CA CYS A 709 -8.52 8.34 22.94
C CYS A 709 -9.43 9.54 23.23
N VAL A 710 -9.32 10.55 22.38
CA VAL A 710 -10.16 11.77 22.40
C VAL A 710 -11.08 11.77 21.19
N ILE A 711 -12.38 11.91 21.44
CA ILE A 711 -13.42 12.00 20.39
C ILE A 711 -14.15 13.32 20.58
N ALA A 712 -14.03 14.25 19.62
CA ALA A 712 -14.55 15.61 19.80
C ALA A 712 -14.95 16.29 18.50
N GLY A 713 -16.06 17.03 18.51
CA GLY A 713 -16.42 17.94 17.41
C GLY A 713 -16.65 17.27 16.05
N ASN A 714 -17.08 16.00 16.03
CA ASN A 714 -17.45 15.31 14.79
C ASN A 714 -18.93 15.60 14.45
N ASP A 715 -19.20 16.03 13.22
CA ASP A 715 -20.55 16.30 12.74
C ASP A 715 -21.14 15.05 12.08
N THR A 716 -22.30 14.63 12.57
CA THR A 716 -23.07 13.48 12.05
C THR A 716 -24.49 13.88 11.62
N ALA A 717 -24.82 15.18 11.65
CA ALA A 717 -26.18 15.67 11.39
C ALA A 717 -26.59 15.49 9.93
N GLY A 718 -25.64 15.34 9.02
CA GLY A 718 -25.86 15.14 7.58
C GLY A 718 -26.28 13.72 7.17
N ASP A 719 -26.46 12.77 8.10
CA ASP A 719 -26.88 11.41 7.79
C ASP A 719 -28.19 11.04 8.53
N PRO A 720 -29.32 10.86 7.80
CA PRO A 720 -30.62 10.60 8.41
C PRO A 720 -30.71 9.25 9.12
N ARG A 721 -29.80 8.29 8.85
CA ARG A 721 -29.75 7.00 9.56
C ARG A 721 -29.38 7.15 11.04
N LEU A 722 -28.76 8.27 11.38
CA LEU A 722 -28.19 8.57 12.69
C LEU A 722 -29.16 9.35 13.59
N ALA A 723 -30.46 9.12 13.43
CA ALA A 723 -31.52 9.73 14.22
C ALA A 723 -31.44 9.37 15.73
N SER A 724 -30.82 8.24 16.10
CA SER A 724 -30.58 7.84 17.49
C SER A 724 -29.11 8.00 17.90
N ALA A 725 -28.87 8.35 19.17
CA ALA A 725 -27.52 8.54 19.72
C ALA A 725 -26.66 7.26 19.63
N GLY A 726 -27.26 6.08 19.84
CA GLY A 726 -26.58 4.78 19.77
C GLY A 726 -26.08 4.36 18.38
N ARG A 727 -26.36 5.16 17.33
CA ARG A 727 -25.81 4.97 15.98
C ARG A 727 -24.72 5.99 15.63
N ARG A 728 -24.60 7.07 16.39
CA ARG A 728 -23.59 8.12 16.16
C ARG A 728 -22.22 7.75 16.71
N LEU A 729 -22.20 7.25 17.94
CA LEU A 729 -20.97 6.87 18.63
C LEU A 729 -21.23 5.62 19.47
N VAL A 730 -20.36 4.63 19.32
CA VAL A 730 -20.34 3.42 20.14
C VAL A 730 -18.91 3.22 20.65
N ILE A 731 -18.76 3.07 21.97
CA ILE A 731 -17.49 2.82 22.66
C ILE A 731 -17.59 1.49 23.40
N LEU A 732 -16.71 0.54 23.07
CA LEU A 732 -16.69 -0.82 23.64
C LEU A 732 -15.32 -1.12 24.25
N ASP A 733 -15.29 -1.79 25.41
CA ASP A 733 -14.06 -2.28 26.07
C ASP A 733 -12.90 -1.27 26.08
N SER A 734 -13.21 0.00 26.34
CA SER A 734 -12.28 1.12 26.19
C SER A 734 -12.24 2.05 27.39
N ASP A 735 -11.07 2.63 27.63
CA ASP A 735 -10.78 3.57 28.72
C ASP A 735 -10.55 4.96 28.11
N ASN A 736 -11.62 5.62 27.68
CA ASN A 736 -11.55 6.84 26.86
C ASN A 736 -12.27 8.04 27.46
N THR A 737 -11.91 9.23 26.96
CA THR A 737 -12.59 10.49 27.29
C THR A 737 -13.48 10.94 26.12
N ALA A 738 -14.78 11.07 26.36
CA ALA A 738 -15.74 11.63 25.41
C ALA A 738 -16.22 13.00 25.90
N ALA A 739 -16.13 14.03 25.05
CA ALA A 739 -16.45 15.41 25.42
C ALA A 739 -17.96 15.71 25.51
N ASP A 740 -18.82 14.77 25.11
CA ASP A 740 -20.28 14.86 25.18
C ASP A 740 -20.88 14.28 26.47
N GLY A 741 -20.06 14.03 27.49
CA GLY A 741 -20.52 13.75 28.85
C GLY A 741 -21.03 12.34 29.10
N GLN A 742 -20.91 11.42 28.14
CA GLN A 742 -21.11 9.99 28.38
C GLN A 742 -19.76 9.29 28.55
N VAL A 743 -19.24 9.32 29.78
CA VAL A 743 -18.34 8.25 30.24
C VAL A 743 -19.21 7.01 30.46
N THR A 744 -19.36 6.16 29.44
CA THR A 744 -19.97 4.84 29.64
C THR A 744 -18.87 3.86 29.96
N SER A 745 -18.59 3.68 31.24
CA SER A 745 -17.96 2.45 31.72
C SER A 745 -18.93 1.28 31.51
N GLY A 746 -18.50 0.28 30.74
CA GLY A 746 -19.03 -1.09 30.77
C GLY A 746 -20.16 -1.40 29.79
N LYS A 747 -19.85 -2.21 28.77
CA LYS A 747 -20.02 -3.66 28.83
C LYS A 747 -19.08 -4.36 27.86
#